data_AF-A0A0P7N123-F1
#
_entry.id   AF-A0A0P7N123-F1
#
_cell.length_a   1.000
_cell.length_b   1.000
_cell.length_c   1.000
_cell.angle_alpha   90.00
_cell.angle_beta   90.00
_cell.angle_gamma   90.00
#
_symmetry.space_group_name_H-M   'P 1'
#
loop_
_entity.id
_entity.type
_entity.pdbx_description
1 polymer ?
#
loop_
_entity_poly.entity_id
_entity_poly.type
_entity_poly.pdbx_seq_one_letter_code
_entity_poly.pdbx_strand_id
1 'polypeptide(L)'
;MKRYEGSPAVVIERRKGTPDSPFCKMNESLVVTDDGKVLLSEIPNELNKVIVTSDEEITWFEIKDGKIPENGFKVDYINKLVTFNTIHVGKQLHFKYLGEGNHFYSPHSIYTKLEEDTVIETLGDIVEGGKNALDALGALNEKLDEVTQATNNAITATNDTKDVIYRGEQVIVDANSKVNKLDDKIVILDDKLLTTDTKLNEVNEALLEVDNTIKTANQSISNINSAIDEAVQTTANAQLLINEARSVGDFVISKQYKKNNTVLSNGSTWIALQDTINNPLPILPIRENTYWRLVAQRGIDGTGSVATVNGVSPDVDGNVPLSAQDIGAITQSELNNSENTLLSFINEHGIGTSSAKDITPPSELFNLSESGFYNVIHQKGDNTMPDETEDYHTYVGYSKKNDEVTEFYFAISKSTGKTYTRSRTKVLNVIINDSSWIEGGGLGNGTGGGFTKAIPYFLPTTVENQKSWKLPTNSYDAYNDSIIVFHNVVYLPSDSWNISGDKLNGYMLNIPDNPMVLIEDNHVNIIILKNLPTDGTERFSGNLLEDGTITIEKLSQEVQEVIKSGGGLGNAYFNAYTLPTTIESQKSWDVPVDTYDAETDTMLLYHNTGLLDKESWTLTGDAATGYQVSIPDNPETTIEDNNVIIVVLRNLPSIPDGTDISGIRLTNGSVGLSKLGQDVQNAINNASGDGVKQWAKDHGLGDFLKTLKFDEIVLLNEAGTYYVDYDVNGTIPDLPDYHNKGNVFVELEVILVENIVIKTMIIKGATTFLPNPIYKTTWYFDENGNITEKGEWTKVLDSTDIVNDFTTGGATKAASAETVKILKTETDKKMQKNTLDSTNVMTNLSRYQFTKNFGETVFDRNDVSEAVELIIPFANAFSGTVELKLASTYANSNASGGAFIIFNLCLTPEGTLIYQDMNIVSMAPTFAENFYVGELVSVAGSKAFVIPIYKRKINNPLTVEASFRISGRGLNTEDTTKIILGGVYPLSSIISNPIQQSIFTHVGNSKDGLSVAITGKGVPTDKNAPFSTMIANINAIKTGIPYYSGTVNSSTNAIQYYYADGTLSYQFPRVSVTFGFKPQIVEVWQTNGTNIWTSTYFAEQLNGIPDTTKIAFWNKNTVPVSTFNVKTPISNSSNSWTLDIPVQNSNSTFMVRAFGSS
;
A
#
# COMPACT_ATOMS: atom_id res chain seq x y z
N MET A 1 4.12 -78.32 -47.22
CA MET A 1 4.78 -77.81 -48.44
C MET A 1 3.83 -76.90 -49.21
N LYS A 2 4.02 -75.59 -49.17
CA LYS A 2 3.39 -74.69 -50.15
C LYS A 2 4.10 -74.91 -51.48
N ARG A 3 3.44 -75.48 -52.48
CA ARG A 3 3.96 -75.48 -53.85
C ARG A 3 3.89 -74.03 -54.35
N TYR A 4 5.04 -73.39 -54.51
CA TYR A 4 5.14 -72.18 -55.30
C TYR A 4 4.89 -72.54 -56.77
N GLU A 5 3.65 -72.44 -57.21
CA GLU A 5 3.29 -72.57 -58.62
C GLU A 5 3.73 -71.29 -59.35
N GLY A 6 4.73 -71.38 -60.23
CA GLY A 6 4.94 -70.31 -61.22
C GLY A 6 6.35 -70.13 -61.79
N SER A 7 7.42 -70.45 -61.06
CA SER A 7 8.80 -70.20 -61.55
C SER A 7 9.58 -71.50 -61.72
N PRO A 8 10.22 -71.75 -62.87
CA PRO A 8 11.12 -72.89 -63.03
C PRO A 8 12.21 -72.85 -61.94
N ALA A 9 12.49 -73.97 -61.28
CA ALA A 9 13.53 -74.05 -60.24
C ALA A 9 14.93 -73.65 -60.78
N VAL A 10 15.15 -73.91 -62.07
CA VAL A 10 16.33 -73.48 -62.83
C VAL A 10 15.86 -72.90 -64.15
N VAL A 11 16.28 -71.68 -64.47
CA VAL A 11 16.13 -71.07 -65.79
C VAL A 11 17.50 -71.07 -66.45
N ILE A 12 17.63 -71.82 -67.55
CA ILE A 12 18.87 -71.88 -68.33
C ILE A 12 18.67 -71.03 -69.57
N GLU A 13 19.29 -69.86 -69.60
CA GLU A 13 19.27 -68.98 -70.77
C GLU A 13 20.55 -69.18 -71.56
N ARG A 14 20.62 -70.28 -72.33
CA ARG A 14 21.75 -70.51 -73.24
C ARG A 14 21.54 -69.84 -74.60
N ARG A 15 22.51 -69.04 -75.01
CA ARG A 15 22.61 -68.45 -76.35
C ARG A 15 23.00 -69.53 -77.35
N LYS A 16 22.44 -69.48 -78.55
CA LYS A 16 22.63 -70.54 -79.57
C LYS A 16 23.85 -70.33 -80.47
N GLY A 17 24.51 -69.17 -80.39
CA GLY A 17 25.59 -68.79 -81.31
C GLY A 17 25.10 -68.47 -82.73
N THR A 18 23.79 -68.41 -82.95
CA THR A 18 23.16 -67.99 -84.21
C THR A 18 23.15 -66.46 -84.31
N PRO A 19 22.96 -65.86 -85.51
CA PRO A 19 22.84 -64.41 -85.65
C PRO A 19 21.79 -63.76 -84.72
N ASP A 20 20.67 -64.46 -84.47
CA ASP A 20 19.59 -63.98 -83.59
C ASP A 20 19.85 -64.23 -82.09
N SER A 21 20.90 -64.99 -81.75
CA SER A 21 21.31 -65.30 -80.36
C SER A 21 22.83 -65.50 -80.29
N PRO A 22 23.61 -64.45 -80.61
CA PRO A 22 25.06 -64.57 -80.73
C PRO A 22 25.69 -64.77 -79.36
N PHE A 23 26.80 -65.52 -79.30
CA PHE A 23 27.61 -65.60 -78.08
C PHE A 23 28.13 -64.22 -77.70
N CYS A 24 28.17 -63.93 -76.40
CA CYS A 24 28.65 -62.64 -75.90
C CYS A 24 30.18 -62.66 -75.77
N LYS A 25 30.89 -61.66 -76.29
CA LYS A 25 32.32 -61.52 -76.05
C LYS A 25 32.53 -61.01 -74.63
N MET A 26 33.08 -61.84 -73.76
CA MET A 26 33.38 -61.49 -72.37
C MET A 26 34.86 -61.17 -72.24
N ASN A 27 35.16 -60.02 -71.63
CA ASN A 27 36.49 -59.62 -71.19
C ASN A 27 36.35 -59.19 -69.72
N GLU A 28 36.84 -59.99 -68.79
CA GLU A 28 36.70 -59.71 -67.36
C GLU A 28 38.01 -59.97 -66.60
N SER A 29 38.22 -59.22 -65.52
CA SER A 29 39.39 -59.37 -64.65
C SER A 29 38.92 -59.92 -63.31
N LEU A 30 39.28 -61.16 -63.00
CA LEU A 30 38.80 -61.87 -61.82
C LEU A 30 39.98 -62.34 -60.97
N VAL A 31 39.77 -62.38 -59.65
CA VAL A 31 40.78 -62.83 -58.69
C VAL A 31 40.58 -64.31 -58.40
N VAL A 32 41.68 -65.08 -58.36
CA VAL A 32 41.65 -66.48 -57.96
C VAL A 32 41.31 -66.58 -56.47
N THR A 33 40.19 -67.21 -56.15
CA THR A 33 39.70 -67.42 -54.77
C THR A 33 40.60 -68.38 -53.99
N ASP A 34 40.42 -68.43 -52.66
CA ASP A 34 41.24 -69.24 -51.75
C ASP A 34 41.28 -70.74 -52.06
N ASP A 35 40.26 -71.27 -52.74
CA ASP A 35 40.21 -72.65 -53.20
C ASP A 35 40.82 -72.87 -54.60
N GLY A 36 41.54 -71.85 -55.12
CA GLY A 36 42.26 -71.89 -56.39
C GLY A 36 41.34 -71.77 -57.60
N LYS A 37 40.19 -71.09 -57.48
CA LYS A 37 39.18 -71.06 -58.55
C LYS A 37 38.79 -69.64 -58.94
N VAL A 38 38.13 -69.54 -60.09
CA VAL A 38 37.50 -68.32 -60.59
C VAL A 38 36.15 -68.71 -61.18
N LEU A 39 35.11 -67.98 -60.82
CA LEU A 39 33.78 -68.15 -61.39
C LEU A 39 33.56 -67.09 -62.48
N LEU A 40 33.35 -67.54 -63.71
CA LEU A 40 33.09 -66.68 -64.87
C LEU A 40 31.67 -66.13 -64.85
N SER A 41 31.51 -64.93 -65.41
CA SER A 41 30.22 -64.24 -65.50
C SER A 41 29.20 -64.99 -66.36
N GLU A 42 29.62 -65.65 -67.45
CA GLU A 42 28.77 -66.52 -68.29
C GLU A 42 29.41 -67.90 -68.50
N ILE A 43 28.62 -68.89 -68.95
CA ILE A 43 29.09 -70.21 -69.37
C ILE A 43 29.99 -70.03 -70.59
N PRO A 44 31.29 -70.33 -70.55
CA PRO A 44 32.15 -70.17 -71.70
C PRO A 44 31.78 -71.19 -72.79
N ASN A 45 31.93 -70.82 -74.05
CA ASN A 45 31.77 -71.73 -75.17
C ASN A 45 33.00 -72.63 -75.29
N GLU A 46 32.79 -73.94 -75.25
CA GLU A 46 33.88 -74.92 -75.24
C GLU A 46 34.71 -74.94 -76.54
N LEU A 47 34.10 -74.61 -77.68
CA LEU A 47 34.78 -74.59 -78.97
C LEU A 47 35.74 -73.41 -79.09
N ASN A 48 35.36 -72.26 -78.52
CA ASN A 48 36.15 -71.02 -78.58
C ASN A 48 37.19 -70.90 -77.47
N LYS A 49 37.07 -71.71 -76.41
CA LYS A 49 37.98 -71.78 -75.27
C LYS A 49 38.07 -70.49 -74.45
N VAL A 50 38.56 -70.59 -73.22
CA VAL A 50 38.85 -69.44 -72.36
C VAL A 50 40.32 -69.07 -72.54
N ILE A 51 40.60 -67.79 -72.77
CA ILE A 51 41.96 -67.25 -72.81
C ILE A 51 42.21 -66.55 -71.49
N VAL A 52 43.29 -66.91 -70.80
CA VAL A 52 43.67 -66.30 -69.51
C VAL A 52 45.03 -65.65 -69.62
N THR A 53 45.13 -64.39 -69.21
CA THR A 53 46.37 -63.61 -69.14
C THR A 53 46.52 -62.94 -67.77
N SER A 54 47.75 -62.75 -67.27
CA SER A 54 48.00 -61.88 -66.10
C SER A 54 48.28 -60.43 -66.53
N ASP A 55 48.41 -59.51 -65.56
CA ASP A 55 48.89 -58.13 -65.81
C ASP A 55 50.30 -58.09 -66.45
N GLU A 56 51.10 -59.13 -66.23
CA GLU A 56 52.44 -59.31 -66.82
C GLU A 56 52.38 -59.90 -68.25
N GLU A 57 51.19 -59.96 -68.85
CA GLU A 57 50.90 -60.55 -70.17
C GLU A 57 51.28 -62.04 -70.32
N ILE A 58 51.51 -62.74 -69.20
CA ILE A 58 51.76 -64.19 -69.21
C ILE A 58 50.47 -64.87 -69.66
N THR A 59 50.54 -65.59 -70.78
CA THR A 59 49.42 -66.39 -71.29
C THR A 59 49.44 -67.78 -70.65
N TRP A 60 48.31 -68.19 -70.11
CA TRP A 60 48.16 -69.48 -69.44
C TRP A 60 47.59 -70.51 -70.42
N PHE A 61 47.79 -71.79 -70.14
CA PHE A 61 47.27 -72.86 -71.01
C PHE A 61 46.22 -73.74 -70.31
N GLU A 62 45.14 -74.01 -71.02
CA GLU A 62 44.07 -74.91 -70.56
C GLU A 62 44.53 -76.36 -70.62
N ILE A 63 44.31 -77.12 -69.55
CA ILE A 63 44.47 -78.56 -69.50
C ILE A 63 43.11 -79.26 -69.38
N LYS A 64 42.95 -80.41 -70.04
CA LYS A 64 41.71 -81.20 -69.97
C LYS A 64 41.69 -82.08 -68.72
N ASP A 65 42.77 -82.82 -68.49
CA ASP A 65 42.92 -83.79 -67.40
C ASP A 65 44.32 -83.79 -66.80
N GLY A 66 44.45 -84.23 -65.54
CA GLY A 66 45.71 -84.28 -64.80
C GLY A 66 45.88 -83.18 -63.75
N LYS A 67 47.05 -83.14 -63.11
CA LYS A 67 47.41 -82.11 -62.12
C LYS A 67 47.71 -80.79 -62.83
N ILE A 68 47.13 -79.70 -62.34
CA ILE A 68 47.30 -78.35 -62.91
C ILE A 68 48.74 -77.85 -62.66
N PRO A 69 49.56 -77.62 -63.69
CA PRO A 69 50.90 -77.04 -63.53
C PRO A 69 50.80 -75.55 -63.13
N GLU A 70 51.90 -74.91 -62.76
CA GLU A 70 51.95 -73.49 -62.35
C GLU A 70 51.22 -72.59 -63.35
N ASN A 71 51.67 -72.51 -64.61
CA ASN A 71 51.01 -71.66 -65.63
C ASN A 71 49.82 -72.34 -66.35
N GLY A 72 49.18 -73.33 -65.72
CA GLY A 72 48.04 -74.06 -66.28
C GLY A 72 46.72 -73.75 -65.59
N PHE A 73 45.61 -74.02 -66.27
CA PHE A 73 44.28 -73.97 -65.67
C PHE A 73 43.35 -75.05 -66.26
N LYS A 74 42.24 -75.34 -65.58
CA LYS A 74 41.19 -76.24 -66.05
C LYS A 74 39.85 -75.52 -66.03
N VAL A 75 39.08 -75.60 -67.13
CA VAL A 75 37.76 -74.97 -67.23
C VAL A 75 36.67 -76.03 -67.11
N ASP A 76 35.71 -75.80 -66.22
CA ASP A 76 34.42 -76.47 -66.17
C ASP A 76 33.41 -75.67 -67.01
N TYR A 77 33.26 -76.10 -68.25
CA TYR A 77 32.35 -75.51 -69.24
C TYR A 77 30.86 -75.69 -68.91
N ILE A 78 30.52 -76.37 -67.82
CA ILE A 78 29.13 -76.55 -67.37
C ILE A 78 28.83 -75.56 -66.23
N ASN A 79 29.76 -75.43 -65.28
CA ASN A 79 29.59 -74.66 -64.05
C ASN A 79 30.27 -73.28 -64.07
N LYS A 80 30.85 -72.87 -65.21
CA LYS A 80 31.52 -71.57 -65.39
C LYS A 80 32.76 -71.40 -64.51
N LEU A 81 33.39 -72.50 -64.11
CA LEU A 81 34.44 -72.49 -63.10
C LEU A 81 35.80 -72.72 -63.76
N VAL A 82 36.76 -71.86 -63.48
CA VAL A 82 38.15 -72.02 -63.90
C VAL A 82 38.99 -72.35 -62.68
N THR A 83 39.67 -73.48 -62.67
CA THR A 83 40.54 -73.92 -61.57
C THR A 83 42.00 -73.70 -61.95
N PHE A 84 42.77 -73.12 -61.04
CA PHE A 84 44.19 -72.79 -61.15
C PHE A 84 45.01 -73.59 -60.14
N ASN A 85 46.33 -73.54 -60.28
CA ASN A 85 47.22 -73.99 -59.21
C ASN A 85 47.08 -73.05 -57.98
N THR A 86 47.04 -73.62 -56.77
CA THR A 86 46.82 -72.86 -55.52
C THR A 86 47.90 -71.81 -55.23
N ILE A 87 49.07 -71.89 -55.86
CA ILE A 87 50.11 -70.83 -55.76
C ILE A 87 49.66 -69.48 -56.37
N HIS A 88 48.53 -69.48 -57.08
CA HIS A 88 47.98 -68.29 -57.74
C HIS A 88 46.74 -67.73 -57.05
N VAL A 89 46.35 -68.27 -55.90
CA VAL A 89 45.35 -67.67 -55.01
C VAL A 89 45.69 -66.20 -54.76
N GLY A 90 44.69 -65.32 -54.86
CA GLY A 90 44.82 -63.88 -54.68
C GLY A 90 45.39 -63.11 -55.88
N LYS A 91 45.86 -63.79 -56.95
CA LYS A 91 46.27 -63.10 -58.18
C LYS A 91 45.05 -62.70 -59.01
N GLN A 92 45.06 -61.49 -59.54
CA GLN A 92 44.09 -61.04 -60.55
C GLN A 92 44.53 -61.54 -61.94
N LEU A 93 43.61 -62.13 -62.68
CA LEU A 93 43.83 -62.63 -64.04
C LEU A 93 42.73 -62.07 -64.96
N HIS A 94 43.04 -61.93 -66.23
CA HIS A 94 42.14 -61.46 -67.27
C HIS A 94 41.66 -62.62 -68.13
N PHE A 95 40.36 -62.70 -68.32
CA PHE A 95 39.67 -63.77 -69.01
C PHE A 95 39.02 -63.20 -70.28
N LYS A 96 39.32 -63.81 -71.44
CA LYS A 96 38.63 -63.54 -72.71
C LYS A 96 37.98 -64.81 -73.23
N TYR A 97 36.67 -64.79 -73.45
CA TYR A 97 35.91 -65.95 -73.94
C TYR A 97 34.61 -65.52 -74.63
N LEU A 98 33.96 -66.47 -75.31
CA LEU A 98 32.59 -66.29 -75.81
C LEU A 98 31.61 -66.92 -74.81
N GLY A 99 30.75 -66.11 -74.19
CA GLY A 99 29.72 -66.54 -73.24
C GLY A 99 28.47 -67.07 -73.94
N GLU A 100 28.00 -68.22 -73.47
CA GLU A 100 26.75 -68.88 -73.85
C GLU A 100 25.58 -68.45 -72.97
N GLY A 101 25.69 -67.48 -72.05
CA GLY A 101 24.65 -67.14 -71.09
C GLY A 101 24.81 -67.82 -69.72
N ASN A 102 23.73 -67.95 -68.94
CA ASN A 102 23.80 -68.30 -67.50
C ASN A 102 22.74 -69.31 -67.04
N HIS A 103 23.02 -69.93 -65.88
CA HIS A 103 22.03 -70.65 -65.08
C HIS A 103 21.52 -69.72 -63.98
N PHE A 104 20.22 -69.50 -63.93
CA PHE A 104 19.56 -68.77 -62.84
C PHE A 104 18.79 -69.75 -61.97
N TYR A 105 19.08 -69.74 -60.66
CA TYR A 105 18.38 -70.54 -59.67
C TYR A 105 17.38 -69.66 -58.93
N SER A 106 16.16 -70.14 -58.73
CA SER A 106 15.19 -69.43 -57.89
C SER A 106 15.67 -69.43 -56.43
N PRO A 107 15.61 -68.30 -55.70
CA PRO A 107 15.96 -68.28 -54.27
C PRO A 107 15.07 -69.20 -53.42
N HIS A 108 13.86 -69.54 -53.89
CA HIS A 108 12.98 -70.53 -53.26
C HIS A 108 13.40 -71.99 -53.52
N SER A 109 14.39 -72.21 -54.37
CA SER A 109 14.94 -73.54 -54.69
C SER A 109 16.33 -73.76 -54.09
N ILE A 110 16.90 -72.76 -53.43
CA ILE A 110 18.16 -72.84 -52.70
C ILE A 110 17.81 -73.09 -51.23
N TYR A 111 18.16 -74.26 -50.71
CA TYR A 111 17.87 -74.62 -49.32
C TYR A 111 18.99 -74.11 -48.42
N THR A 112 18.62 -73.41 -47.33
CA THR A 112 19.56 -72.91 -46.32
C THR A 112 19.58 -73.81 -45.10
N LYS A 113 18.51 -74.58 -44.86
CA LYS A 113 18.41 -75.55 -43.78
C LYS A 113 17.62 -76.79 -44.18
N LEU A 114 18.19 -77.97 -43.90
CA LEU A 114 17.59 -79.28 -44.13
C LEU A 114 17.56 -80.05 -42.81
N GLU A 115 16.45 -80.73 -42.51
CA GLU A 115 16.32 -81.61 -41.35
C GLU A 115 15.53 -82.86 -41.79
N GLU A 116 16.08 -84.06 -41.54
CA GLU A 116 15.48 -85.34 -41.92
C GLU A 116 14.99 -85.39 -43.38
N ASP A 117 15.85 -84.97 -44.31
CA ASP A 117 15.56 -84.88 -45.76
C ASP A 117 14.38 -83.96 -46.15
N THR A 118 13.88 -83.15 -45.21
CA THR A 118 12.85 -82.15 -45.44
C THR A 118 13.47 -80.75 -45.47
N VAL A 119 13.13 -79.96 -46.49
CA VAL A 119 13.50 -78.55 -46.59
C VAL A 119 12.69 -77.77 -45.56
N ILE A 120 13.38 -77.18 -44.58
CA ILE A 120 12.74 -76.38 -43.53
C ILE A 120 12.85 -74.88 -43.83
N GLU A 121 13.90 -74.46 -44.52
CA GLU A 121 14.13 -73.06 -44.86
C GLU A 121 14.83 -72.93 -46.21
N THR A 122 14.34 -72.01 -47.03
CA THR A 122 14.93 -71.62 -48.31
C THR A 122 15.55 -70.23 -48.22
N LEU A 123 16.46 -69.90 -49.14
CA LEU A 123 17.01 -68.54 -49.25
C LEU A 123 15.89 -67.50 -49.46
N GLY A 124 14.81 -67.86 -50.15
CA GLY A 124 13.61 -67.03 -50.28
C GLY A 124 12.97 -66.70 -48.94
N ASP A 125 12.83 -67.69 -48.04
CA ASP A 125 12.25 -67.49 -46.71
C ASP A 125 13.10 -66.53 -45.86
N ILE A 126 14.43 -66.61 -45.96
CA ILE A 126 15.34 -65.67 -45.27
C ILE A 126 15.18 -64.25 -45.83
N VAL A 127 15.12 -64.09 -47.15
CA VAL A 127 14.97 -62.77 -47.80
C VAL A 127 13.63 -62.11 -47.42
N GLU A 128 12.54 -62.88 -47.43
CA GLU A 128 11.22 -62.37 -47.04
C GLU A 128 11.15 -62.08 -45.53
N GLY A 129 11.74 -62.94 -44.69
CA GLY A 129 11.92 -62.67 -43.27
C GLY A 129 12.72 -61.39 -43.00
N GLY A 130 13.80 -61.14 -43.75
CA GLY A 130 14.61 -59.93 -43.67
C GLY A 130 13.83 -58.67 -44.08
N LYS A 131 13.00 -58.76 -45.12
CA LYS A 131 12.12 -57.66 -45.52
C LYS A 131 11.09 -57.33 -44.44
N ASN A 132 10.44 -58.35 -43.87
CA ASN A 132 9.48 -58.16 -42.77
C ASN A 132 10.15 -57.54 -41.53
N ALA A 133 11.41 -57.90 -41.24
CA ALA A 133 12.18 -57.29 -40.16
C ALA A 133 12.51 -55.81 -40.43
N LEU A 134 12.84 -55.45 -41.67
CA LEU A 134 13.05 -54.06 -42.08
C LEU A 134 11.76 -53.24 -41.98
N ASP A 135 10.62 -53.79 -42.41
CA ASP A 135 9.32 -53.13 -42.29
C ASP A 135 8.95 -52.91 -40.80
N ALA A 136 9.23 -53.90 -39.94
CA ALA A 136 9.03 -53.77 -38.50
C ALA A 136 9.94 -52.72 -37.85
N LEU A 137 11.20 -52.58 -38.31
CA LEU A 137 12.10 -51.51 -37.88
C LEU A 137 11.60 -50.13 -38.32
N GLY A 138 11.01 -50.02 -39.51
CA GLY A 138 10.36 -48.79 -39.97
C GLY A 138 9.21 -48.36 -39.06
N ALA A 139 8.32 -49.29 -38.73
CA ALA A 139 7.20 -49.03 -37.81
C ALA A 139 7.68 -48.68 -36.38
N LEU A 140 8.79 -49.26 -35.93
CA LEU A 140 9.40 -48.90 -34.64
C LEU A 140 9.94 -47.46 -34.66
N ASN A 141 10.52 -47.02 -35.77
CA ASN A 141 11.03 -45.66 -35.91
C ASN A 141 9.90 -44.62 -35.87
N GLU A 142 8.77 -44.89 -36.53
CA GLU A 142 7.57 -44.03 -36.44
C GLU A 142 7.06 -43.93 -34.99
N LYS A 143 7.09 -45.03 -34.24
CA LYS A 143 6.72 -45.01 -32.81
C LYS A 143 7.71 -44.25 -31.94
N LEU A 144 9.00 -44.27 -32.28
CA LEU A 144 10.02 -43.48 -31.58
C LEU A 144 9.80 -41.97 -31.81
N ASP A 145 9.40 -41.57 -33.02
CA ASP A 145 9.05 -40.19 -33.34
C ASP A 145 7.82 -39.73 -32.54
N GLU A 146 6.76 -40.55 -32.45
CA GLU A 146 5.58 -40.28 -31.62
C GLU A 146 5.94 -40.09 -30.14
N VAL A 147 6.80 -40.96 -29.59
CA VAL A 147 7.27 -40.88 -28.20
C VAL A 147 8.12 -39.62 -27.98
N THR A 148 8.94 -39.25 -28.95
CA THR A 148 9.77 -38.04 -28.91
C THR A 148 8.90 -36.78 -28.90
N GLN A 149 7.87 -36.73 -29.75
CA GLN A 149 6.90 -35.63 -29.77
C GLN A 149 6.12 -35.55 -28.44
N ALA A 150 5.66 -36.68 -27.91
CA ALA A 150 4.97 -36.72 -26.62
C ALA A 150 5.87 -36.24 -25.46
N THR A 151 7.16 -36.59 -25.50
CA THR A 151 8.15 -36.15 -24.51
C THR A 151 8.37 -34.64 -24.58
N ASN A 152 8.51 -34.08 -25.79
CA ASN A 152 8.65 -32.64 -25.99
C ASN A 152 7.41 -31.87 -25.51
N ASN A 153 6.20 -32.37 -25.80
CA ASN A 153 4.96 -31.78 -25.30
C ASN A 153 4.90 -31.78 -23.77
N ALA A 154 5.37 -32.85 -23.13
CA ALA A 154 5.42 -32.94 -21.66
C ALA A 154 6.46 -31.97 -21.06
N ILE A 155 7.59 -31.75 -21.73
CA ILE A 155 8.59 -30.75 -21.35
C ILE A 155 8.01 -29.34 -21.44
N THR A 156 7.34 -29.00 -22.54
CA THR A 156 6.66 -27.70 -22.71
C THR A 156 5.64 -27.46 -21.60
N ALA A 157 4.74 -28.43 -21.35
CA ALA A 157 3.75 -28.31 -20.28
C ALA A 157 4.38 -28.15 -18.88
N THR A 158 5.52 -28.77 -18.64
CA THR A 158 6.28 -28.62 -17.38
C THR A 158 6.85 -27.21 -17.25
N ASN A 159 7.36 -26.63 -18.33
CA ASN A 159 7.89 -25.27 -18.34
C ASN A 159 6.77 -24.23 -18.17
N ASP A 160 5.63 -24.41 -18.84
CA ASP A 160 4.45 -23.56 -18.67
C ASP A 160 3.96 -23.59 -17.20
N THR A 161 3.98 -24.77 -16.57
CA THR A 161 3.63 -24.91 -15.15
C THR A 161 4.61 -24.16 -14.25
N LYS A 162 5.92 -24.19 -14.54
CA LYS A 162 6.93 -23.43 -13.81
C LYS A 162 6.74 -21.92 -13.94
N ASP A 163 6.39 -21.43 -15.14
CA ASP A 163 6.10 -20.01 -15.37
C ASP A 163 4.87 -19.56 -14.56
N VAL A 164 3.79 -20.37 -14.56
CA VAL A 164 2.60 -20.10 -13.74
C VAL A 164 2.94 -20.05 -12.24
N ILE A 165 3.79 -20.97 -11.75
CA ILE A 165 4.24 -20.97 -10.35
C ILE A 165 5.01 -19.67 -10.05
N TYR A 166 5.97 -19.30 -10.90
CA TYR A 166 6.77 -18.10 -10.73
C TYR A 166 5.92 -16.82 -10.70
N ARG A 167 4.95 -16.70 -11.62
CA ARG A 167 3.98 -15.59 -11.62
C ARG A 167 3.12 -15.58 -10.36
N GLY A 168 2.75 -16.75 -9.85
CA GLY A 168 2.06 -16.90 -8.57
C GLY A 168 2.88 -16.39 -7.38
N GLU A 169 4.18 -16.70 -7.33
CA GLU A 169 5.10 -16.23 -6.30
C GLU A 169 5.27 -14.71 -6.33
N GLN A 170 5.37 -14.10 -7.52
CA GLN A 170 5.42 -12.64 -7.67
C GLN A 170 4.15 -11.95 -7.15
N VAL A 171 2.97 -12.49 -7.46
CA VAL A 171 1.70 -11.98 -6.92
C VAL A 171 1.66 -12.04 -5.40
N ILE A 172 2.21 -13.10 -4.79
CA ILE A 172 2.32 -13.23 -3.33
C ILE A 172 3.26 -12.17 -2.74
N VAL A 173 4.41 -11.92 -3.37
CA VAL A 173 5.36 -10.88 -2.94
C VAL A 173 4.72 -9.49 -3.01
N ASP A 174 4.03 -9.17 -4.11
CA ASP A 174 3.31 -7.92 -4.27
C ASP A 174 2.19 -7.75 -3.24
N ALA A 175 1.45 -8.83 -2.97
CA ALA A 175 0.43 -8.84 -1.94
C ALA A 175 1.03 -8.57 -0.55
N ASN A 176 2.15 -9.20 -0.20
CA ASN A 176 2.84 -8.97 1.07
C ASN A 176 3.38 -7.53 1.18
N SER A 177 3.93 -6.97 0.10
CA SER A 177 4.35 -5.57 0.06
C SER A 177 3.18 -4.60 0.32
N LYS A 178 2.00 -4.88 -0.26
CA LYS A 178 0.78 -4.10 0.00
C LYS A 178 0.27 -4.26 1.44
N VAL A 179 0.37 -5.46 2.02
CA VAL A 179 0.03 -5.71 3.44
C VAL A 179 0.94 -4.92 4.37
N ASN A 180 2.25 -4.91 4.13
CA ASN A 180 3.18 -4.12 4.96
C ASN A 180 2.87 -2.62 4.89
N LYS A 181 2.57 -2.09 3.70
CA LYS A 181 2.13 -0.68 3.54
C LYS A 181 0.79 -0.39 4.24
N LEU A 182 -0.08 -1.38 4.39
CA LEU A 182 -1.32 -1.24 5.16
C LEU A 182 -1.04 -1.25 6.66
N ASP A 183 -0.14 -2.11 7.13
CA ASP A 183 0.29 -2.15 8.53
C ASP A 183 0.91 -0.80 8.95
N ASP A 184 1.77 -0.21 8.13
CA ASP A 184 2.33 1.13 8.38
C ASP A 184 1.23 2.21 8.51
N LYS A 185 0.19 2.13 7.67
CA LYS A 185 -0.95 3.06 7.74
C LYS A 185 -1.81 2.83 8.98
N ILE A 186 -1.93 1.59 9.45
CA ILE A 186 -2.64 1.26 10.70
C ILE A 186 -1.90 1.88 11.88
N VAL A 187 -0.57 1.78 11.94
CA VAL A 187 0.25 2.41 12.98
C VAL A 187 0.03 3.93 13.01
N ILE A 188 0.06 4.59 11.85
CA ILE A 188 -0.20 6.05 11.76
C ILE A 188 -1.63 6.39 12.21
N LEU A 189 -2.60 5.53 11.93
CA LEU A 189 -3.99 5.74 12.35
C LEU A 189 -4.14 5.59 13.86
N ASP A 190 -3.48 4.62 14.47
CA ASP A 190 -3.46 4.40 15.91
C ASP A 190 -2.83 5.60 16.65
N ASP A 191 -1.72 6.16 16.15
CA ASP A 191 -1.12 7.37 16.70
C ASP A 191 -2.05 8.59 16.63
N LYS A 192 -2.78 8.74 15.51
CA LYS A 192 -3.78 9.81 15.35
C LYS A 192 -4.98 9.61 16.28
N LEU A 193 -5.39 8.36 16.50
CA LEU A 193 -6.47 8.02 17.42
C LEU A 193 -6.05 8.34 18.86
N LEU A 194 -4.85 7.94 19.27
CA LEU A 194 -4.26 8.26 20.57
C LEU A 194 -4.14 9.77 20.81
N THR A 195 -3.73 10.51 19.78
CA THR A 195 -3.68 11.99 19.83
C THR A 195 -5.08 12.60 20.00
N THR A 196 -6.08 12.03 19.32
CA THR A 196 -7.47 12.48 19.40
C THR A 196 -8.07 12.20 20.78
N ASP A 197 -7.81 11.02 21.35
CA ASP A 197 -8.24 10.66 22.70
C ASP A 197 -7.60 11.57 23.76
N THR A 198 -6.33 11.93 23.58
CA THR A 198 -5.65 12.89 24.46
C THR A 198 -6.34 14.26 24.43
N LYS A 199 -6.61 14.79 23.23
CA LYS A 199 -7.33 16.06 23.06
C LYS A 199 -8.76 16.01 23.60
N LEU A 200 -9.44 14.86 23.48
CA LEU A 200 -10.78 14.68 24.03
C LEU A 200 -10.76 14.75 25.56
N ASN A 201 -9.73 14.18 26.20
CA ASN A 201 -9.56 14.29 27.65
C ASN A 201 -9.28 15.72 28.09
N GLU A 202 -8.44 16.47 27.38
CA GLU A 202 -8.19 17.90 27.63
C GLU A 202 -9.49 18.72 27.53
N VAL A 203 -10.34 18.45 26.53
CA VAL A 203 -11.65 19.09 26.39
C VAL A 203 -12.59 18.74 27.55
N ASN A 204 -12.58 17.49 28.01
CA ASN A 204 -13.40 17.07 29.16
C ASN A 204 -12.96 17.76 30.46
N GLU A 205 -11.65 17.93 30.66
CA GLU A 205 -11.10 18.68 31.80
C GLU A 205 -11.50 20.17 31.74
N ALA A 206 -11.39 20.80 30.57
CA ALA A 206 -11.84 22.18 30.38
C ALA A 206 -13.36 22.35 30.61
N LEU A 207 -14.18 21.39 30.19
CA LEU A 207 -15.62 21.40 30.45
C LEU A 207 -15.93 21.28 31.94
N LEU A 208 -15.17 20.46 32.68
CA LEU A 208 -15.31 20.35 34.13
C LEU A 208 -14.96 21.66 34.84
N GLU A 209 -13.93 22.36 34.40
CA GLU A 209 -13.55 23.68 34.92
C GLU A 209 -14.64 24.74 34.67
N VAL A 210 -15.23 24.74 33.47
CA VAL A 210 -16.37 25.60 33.14
C VAL A 210 -17.58 25.29 34.04
N ASP A 211 -17.90 24.02 34.28
CA ASP A 211 -19.01 23.64 35.16
C ASP A 211 -18.80 24.11 36.61
N ASN A 212 -17.58 23.99 37.13
CA ASN A 212 -17.21 24.52 38.45
C ASN A 212 -17.31 26.05 38.52
N THR A 213 -16.93 26.74 37.44
CA THR A 213 -17.07 28.19 37.31
C THR A 213 -18.54 28.61 37.31
N ILE A 214 -19.40 27.91 36.57
CA ILE A 214 -20.85 28.15 36.54
C ILE A 214 -21.47 27.91 37.92
N LYS A 215 -21.10 26.83 38.62
CA LYS A 215 -21.56 26.57 39.99
C LYS A 215 -21.20 27.72 40.94
N THR A 216 -19.96 28.22 40.86
CA THR A 216 -19.47 29.34 41.67
C THR A 216 -20.22 30.65 41.34
N ALA A 217 -20.47 30.92 40.06
CA ALA A 217 -21.26 32.07 39.62
C ALA A 217 -22.71 31.99 40.13
N ASN A 218 -23.35 30.82 40.03
CA ASN A 218 -24.71 30.60 40.54
C ASN A 218 -24.80 30.78 42.06
N GLN A 219 -23.81 30.30 42.81
CA GLN A 219 -23.74 30.54 44.25
C GLN A 219 -23.61 32.03 44.57
N SER A 220 -22.78 32.75 43.81
CA SER A 220 -22.61 34.20 43.96
C SER A 220 -23.90 34.97 43.66
N ILE A 221 -24.64 34.58 42.61
CA ILE A 221 -25.96 35.13 42.28
C ILE A 221 -26.96 34.88 43.42
N SER A 222 -26.97 33.68 43.99
CA SER A 222 -27.81 33.34 45.14
C SER A 222 -27.51 34.24 46.35
N ASN A 223 -26.23 34.43 46.68
CA ASN A 223 -25.81 35.32 47.76
C ASN A 223 -26.22 36.78 47.52
N ILE A 224 -26.08 37.26 46.28
CA ILE A 224 -26.50 38.61 45.88
C ILE A 224 -28.02 38.78 46.06
N ASN A 225 -28.81 37.80 45.63
CA ASN A 225 -30.27 37.86 45.79
C ASN A 225 -30.68 37.91 47.26
N SER A 226 -30.05 37.09 48.12
CA SER A 226 -30.28 37.15 49.58
C SER A 226 -29.95 38.54 50.16
N ALA A 227 -28.83 39.14 49.75
CA ALA A 227 -28.46 40.49 50.19
C ALA A 227 -29.43 41.57 49.69
N ILE A 228 -29.95 41.43 48.46
CA ILE A 228 -30.99 42.31 47.92
C ILE A 228 -32.27 42.18 48.75
N ASP A 229 -32.70 40.97 49.07
CA ASP A 229 -33.90 40.73 49.87
C ASP A 229 -33.76 41.34 51.28
N GLU A 230 -32.60 41.19 51.92
CA GLU A 230 -32.29 41.82 53.21
C GLU A 230 -32.31 43.36 53.11
N ALA A 231 -31.76 43.94 52.06
CA ALA A 231 -31.77 45.38 51.82
C ALA A 231 -33.18 45.91 51.56
N VAL A 232 -33.99 45.18 50.80
CA VAL A 232 -35.42 45.50 50.54
C VAL A 232 -36.20 45.47 51.86
N GLN A 233 -36.02 44.43 52.68
CA GLN A 233 -36.69 44.32 53.97
C GLN A 233 -36.28 45.45 54.92
N THR A 234 -34.99 45.80 54.95
CA THR A 234 -34.46 46.90 55.75
C THR A 234 -35.06 48.24 55.30
N THR A 235 -35.15 48.46 53.98
CA THR A 235 -35.76 49.67 53.41
C THR A 235 -37.26 49.77 53.73
N ALA A 236 -37.98 48.64 53.64
CA ALA A 236 -39.39 48.58 54.04
C ALA A 236 -39.58 48.90 55.53
N ASN A 237 -38.74 48.35 56.40
CA ASN A 237 -38.75 48.64 57.84
C ASN A 237 -38.44 50.11 58.12
N ALA A 238 -37.46 50.69 57.44
CA ALA A 238 -37.13 52.11 57.56
C ALA A 238 -38.29 53.02 57.10
N GLN A 239 -38.94 52.68 55.98
CA GLN A 239 -40.10 53.42 55.49
C GLN A 239 -41.29 53.35 56.46
N LEU A 240 -41.51 52.20 57.11
CA LEU A 240 -42.52 52.07 58.17
C LEU A 240 -42.19 52.99 59.35
N LEU A 241 -40.94 52.98 59.82
CA LEU A 241 -40.50 53.87 60.90
C LEU A 241 -40.67 55.35 60.54
N ILE A 242 -40.35 55.76 59.32
CA ILE A 242 -40.54 57.14 58.83
C ILE A 242 -42.02 57.50 58.79
N ASN A 243 -42.87 56.61 58.26
CA ASN A 243 -44.32 56.83 58.17
C ASN A 243 -44.96 56.94 59.57
N GLU A 244 -44.42 56.21 60.55
CA GLU A 244 -44.83 56.26 61.96
C GLU A 244 -44.20 57.44 62.73
N ALA A 245 -43.01 57.90 62.37
CA ALA A 245 -42.32 59.01 63.03
C ALA A 245 -42.68 60.38 62.43
N ARG A 246 -43.98 60.72 62.42
CA ARG A 246 -44.45 62.04 61.96
C ARG A 246 -45.05 62.88 63.07
N SER A 247 -44.95 64.20 62.93
CA SER A 247 -45.74 65.13 63.74
C SER A 247 -47.19 65.05 63.30
N VAL A 248 -48.10 64.83 64.26
CA VAL A 248 -49.53 64.70 64.00
C VAL A 248 -50.35 65.89 64.52
N GLY A 249 -49.66 67.03 64.71
CA GLY A 249 -50.25 68.32 65.11
C GLY A 249 -50.43 68.46 66.61
N ASP A 250 -51.41 69.27 67.01
CA ASP A 250 -51.72 69.48 68.43
C ASP A 250 -52.28 68.20 69.09
N PHE A 251 -51.94 68.02 70.36
CA PHE A 251 -52.42 66.88 71.15
C PHE A 251 -53.93 66.95 71.40
N VAL A 252 -54.61 65.89 71.01
CA VAL A 252 -56.02 65.59 71.26
C VAL A 252 -56.13 64.25 72.00
N ILE A 253 -56.73 64.24 73.19
CA ILE A 253 -56.80 63.07 74.09
C ILE A 253 -57.42 61.82 73.44
N SER A 254 -58.43 62.00 72.58
CA SER A 254 -59.20 60.91 71.97
C SER A 254 -58.61 60.37 70.65
N LYS A 255 -57.51 60.96 70.17
CA LYS A 255 -56.86 60.54 68.91
C LYS A 255 -55.90 59.38 69.20
N GLN A 256 -55.84 58.40 68.30
CA GLN A 256 -54.84 57.35 68.36
C GLN A 256 -53.50 57.89 67.85
N TYR A 257 -52.45 57.71 68.65
CA TYR A 257 -51.08 58.02 68.30
C TYR A 257 -50.31 56.72 68.14
N LYS A 258 -49.53 56.62 67.07
CA LYS A 258 -48.59 55.53 66.88
C LYS A 258 -47.30 55.82 67.65
N LYS A 259 -46.57 54.77 68.03
CA LYS A 259 -45.21 54.91 68.57
C LYS A 259 -44.40 55.87 67.68
N ASN A 260 -43.61 56.74 68.30
CA ASN A 260 -42.81 57.80 67.66
C ASN A 260 -43.60 58.95 67.01
N ASN A 261 -44.93 58.95 67.02
CA ASN A 261 -45.67 60.17 66.66
C ASN A 261 -45.26 61.31 67.60
N THR A 262 -45.06 62.50 67.04
CA THR A 262 -44.85 63.71 67.82
C THR A 262 -46.11 64.57 67.83
N VAL A 263 -46.37 65.22 68.97
CA VAL A 263 -47.51 66.13 69.15
C VAL A 263 -47.06 67.42 69.80
N LEU A 264 -47.76 68.50 69.50
CA LEU A 264 -47.58 69.78 70.16
C LEU A 264 -48.63 69.96 71.26
N SER A 265 -48.21 70.40 72.44
CA SER A 265 -49.15 70.76 73.51
C SER A 265 -48.56 71.87 74.35
N ASN A 266 -49.27 73.00 74.44
CA ASN A 266 -48.82 74.21 75.11
C ASN A 266 -47.42 74.69 74.66
N GLY A 267 -47.14 74.53 73.36
CA GLY A 267 -45.86 74.89 72.73
C GLY A 267 -44.69 73.96 73.07
N SER A 268 -44.92 72.86 73.79
CA SER A 268 -43.93 71.80 74.00
C SER A 268 -44.19 70.63 73.04
N THR A 269 -43.14 69.97 72.59
CA THR A 269 -43.19 68.78 71.72
C THR A 269 -43.06 67.52 72.56
N TRP A 270 -44.00 66.59 72.38
CA TRP A 270 -44.02 65.29 73.04
C TRP A 270 -43.94 64.18 72.00
N ILE A 271 -43.33 63.04 72.34
CA ILE A 271 -43.28 61.83 71.51
C ILE A 271 -44.00 60.69 72.22
N ALA A 272 -44.81 59.93 71.48
CA ALA A 272 -45.44 58.72 71.99
C ALA A 272 -44.41 57.58 72.08
N LEU A 273 -44.26 56.96 73.26
CA LEU A 273 -43.32 55.84 73.49
C LEU A 273 -43.85 54.49 72.99
N GLN A 274 -45.16 54.39 72.80
CA GLN A 274 -45.88 53.24 72.26
C GLN A 274 -47.21 53.72 71.65
N ASP A 275 -47.88 52.85 70.89
CA ASP A 275 -49.25 53.13 70.41
C ASP A 275 -50.17 53.48 71.59
N THR A 276 -50.87 54.61 71.50
CA THR A 276 -51.62 55.15 72.64
C THR A 276 -52.88 55.90 72.21
N ILE A 277 -53.96 55.74 72.97
CA ILE A 277 -55.25 56.43 72.78
C ILE A 277 -55.85 56.70 74.17
N ASN A 278 -56.48 57.86 74.39
CA ASN A 278 -57.08 58.25 75.67
C ASN A 278 -56.10 58.35 76.86
N ASN A 279 -54.78 58.40 76.62
CA ASN A 279 -53.78 58.57 77.66
C ASN A 279 -53.26 60.02 77.68
N PRO A 280 -53.42 60.75 78.80
CA PRO A 280 -53.03 62.15 78.88
C PRO A 280 -51.50 62.33 78.83
N LEU A 281 -51.09 63.50 78.33
CA LEU A 281 -49.72 63.96 78.46
C LEU A 281 -49.37 64.17 79.95
N PRO A 282 -48.13 63.91 80.38
CA PRO A 282 -47.65 64.31 81.69
C PRO A 282 -47.85 65.80 81.94
N ILE A 283 -48.23 66.15 83.16
CA ILE A 283 -48.26 67.55 83.61
C ILE A 283 -46.85 67.89 84.10
N LEU A 284 -46.25 68.94 83.52
CA LEU A 284 -44.94 69.43 83.96
C LEU A 284 -44.97 69.73 85.47
N PRO A 285 -43.91 69.39 86.24
CA PRO A 285 -42.54 69.10 85.79
C PRO A 285 -42.27 67.64 85.37
N ILE A 286 -43.27 66.74 85.41
CA ILE A 286 -43.09 65.35 85.01
C ILE A 286 -42.87 65.30 83.49
N ARG A 287 -41.72 64.77 83.06
CA ARG A 287 -41.27 64.81 81.65
C ARG A 287 -41.59 63.54 80.86
N GLU A 288 -42.00 62.47 81.52
CA GLU A 288 -42.41 61.24 80.85
C GLU A 288 -43.43 60.45 81.67
N ASN A 289 -44.22 59.63 80.99
CA ASN A 289 -45.01 58.55 81.57
C ASN A 289 -44.90 57.31 80.67
N THR A 290 -45.69 56.26 80.94
CA THR A 290 -45.68 55.02 80.16
C THR A 290 -45.98 55.20 78.67
N TYR A 291 -46.60 56.31 78.26
CA TYR A 291 -47.07 56.53 76.90
C TYR A 291 -46.40 57.71 76.20
N TRP A 292 -45.86 58.68 76.93
CA TRP A 292 -45.40 59.96 76.40
C TRP A 292 -44.09 60.39 77.02
N ARG A 293 -43.18 60.96 76.23
CA ARG A 293 -41.96 61.62 76.68
C ARG A 293 -41.87 63.03 76.09
N LEU A 294 -41.46 64.00 76.90
CA LEU A 294 -41.18 65.35 76.46
C LEU A 294 -39.91 65.35 75.60
N VAL A 295 -40.03 65.75 74.33
CA VAL A 295 -38.88 65.88 73.41
C VAL A 295 -38.29 67.27 73.51
N ALA A 296 -39.15 68.29 73.49
CA ALA A 296 -38.76 69.68 73.63
C ALA A 296 -39.75 70.36 74.55
N GLN A 297 -39.28 70.79 75.72
CA GLN A 297 -40.05 71.73 76.53
C GLN A 297 -40.03 73.07 75.80
N ARG A 298 -41.18 73.74 75.71
CA ARG A 298 -41.18 75.16 75.34
C ARG A 298 -40.19 75.88 76.25
N GLY A 299 -39.20 76.56 75.68
CA GLY A 299 -38.27 77.39 76.45
C GLY A 299 -39.05 78.38 77.31
N ILE A 300 -38.53 78.70 78.50
CA ILE A 300 -39.16 79.67 79.41
C ILE A 300 -39.31 81.07 78.74
N ASP A 301 -38.55 81.34 77.67
CA ASP A 301 -38.58 82.60 76.89
C ASP A 301 -38.81 82.44 75.37
N GLY A 302 -38.75 81.22 74.81
CA GLY A 302 -38.97 80.96 73.38
C GLY A 302 -37.75 81.09 72.45
N THR A 303 -36.50 81.06 72.96
CA THR A 303 -35.29 81.26 72.13
C THR A 303 -34.08 80.32 72.36
N GLY A 304 -34.18 79.20 73.10
CA GLY A 304 -33.01 78.37 73.51
C GLY A 304 -32.79 77.02 72.80
N SER A 305 -31.50 76.67 72.59
CA SER A 305 -30.90 75.52 71.89
C SER A 305 -31.12 74.10 72.47
N VAL A 306 -30.85 73.09 71.64
CA VAL A 306 -31.00 71.62 71.87
C VAL A 306 -30.36 71.16 73.19
N ALA A 307 -31.12 70.48 74.05
CA ALA A 307 -30.65 70.10 75.38
C ALA A 307 -29.80 68.81 75.43
N THR A 308 -30.06 67.82 74.56
CA THR A 308 -29.26 66.59 74.37
C THR A 308 -29.57 65.93 73.02
N VAL A 309 -28.65 65.14 72.46
CA VAL A 309 -28.89 64.20 71.34
C VAL A 309 -28.39 62.81 71.76
N ASN A 310 -29.26 61.80 71.69
CA ASN A 310 -28.99 60.41 72.11
C ASN A 310 -28.43 60.22 73.54
N GLY A 311 -28.79 61.14 74.46
CA GLY A 311 -28.33 61.10 75.84
C GLY A 311 -27.01 61.84 76.10
N VAL A 312 -26.37 62.37 75.06
CA VAL A 312 -25.16 63.20 75.18
C VAL A 312 -25.57 64.68 75.16
N SER A 313 -25.18 65.41 76.20
CA SER A 313 -25.41 66.86 76.30
C SER A 313 -24.44 67.62 75.39
N PRO A 314 -24.84 68.79 74.87
CA PRO A 314 -23.93 69.67 74.15
C PRO A 314 -22.75 70.08 75.04
N ASP A 315 -21.58 70.18 74.44
CA ASP A 315 -20.43 70.83 75.06
C ASP A 315 -20.65 72.34 75.23
N VAL A 316 -19.65 73.02 75.79
CA VAL A 316 -19.71 74.45 76.10
C VAL A 316 -19.90 75.35 74.86
N ASP A 317 -19.67 74.82 73.66
CA ASP A 317 -19.84 75.51 72.39
C ASP A 317 -21.15 75.10 71.65
N GLY A 318 -21.93 74.19 72.24
CA GLY A 318 -23.20 73.73 71.70
C GLY A 318 -23.09 72.54 70.73
N ASN A 319 -21.93 71.88 70.63
CA ASN A 319 -21.75 70.69 69.80
C ASN A 319 -22.08 69.42 70.61
N VAL A 320 -22.65 68.39 69.96
CA VAL A 320 -22.87 67.09 70.60
C VAL A 320 -21.90 66.06 70.00
N PRO A 321 -20.81 65.68 70.70
CA PRO A 321 -19.86 64.70 70.20
C PRO A 321 -20.46 63.29 70.31
N LEU A 322 -20.67 62.63 69.16
CA LEU A 322 -21.17 61.26 69.09
C LEU A 322 -20.02 60.31 68.72
N SER A 323 -19.94 59.17 69.42
CA SER A 323 -19.05 58.06 69.07
C SER A 323 -19.68 57.16 68.01
N ALA A 324 -18.86 56.31 67.35
CA ALA A 324 -19.34 55.30 66.40
C ALA A 324 -20.41 54.38 67.01
N GLN A 325 -20.35 54.13 68.32
CA GLN A 325 -21.31 53.33 69.06
C GLN A 325 -22.63 54.07 69.31
N ASP A 326 -22.59 55.40 69.42
CA ASP A 326 -23.78 56.25 69.58
C ASP A 326 -24.59 56.38 68.28
N ILE A 327 -24.03 55.97 67.14
CA ILE A 327 -24.65 56.00 65.80
C ILE A 327 -24.74 54.64 65.08
N GLY A 328 -24.24 53.55 65.69
CA GLY A 328 -24.31 52.19 65.13
C GLY A 328 -23.32 51.89 63.99
N ALA A 329 -22.16 52.55 63.95
CA ALA A 329 -21.09 52.27 62.98
C ALA A 329 -20.15 51.14 63.44
N ILE A 330 -19.67 50.32 62.49
CA ILE A 330 -18.72 49.21 62.73
C ILE A 330 -17.45 49.73 63.39
N THR A 331 -17.05 49.07 64.47
CA THR A 331 -15.86 49.44 65.24
C THR A 331 -14.58 48.94 64.58
N GLN A 332 -13.46 49.62 64.82
CA GLN A 332 -12.14 49.18 64.36
C GLN A 332 -11.81 47.74 64.82
N SER A 333 -12.33 47.32 65.98
CA SER A 333 -12.13 45.96 66.49
C SER A 333 -12.81 44.90 65.62
N GLU A 334 -13.98 45.19 65.06
CA GLU A 334 -14.71 44.28 64.17
C GLU A 334 -14.06 44.20 62.80
N LEU A 335 -13.49 45.31 62.32
CA LEU A 335 -12.66 45.34 61.12
C LEU A 335 -11.40 44.49 61.29
N ASN A 336 -10.69 44.63 62.40
CA ASN A 336 -9.47 43.87 62.69
C ASN A 336 -9.75 42.36 62.83
N ASN A 337 -10.92 41.95 63.33
CA ASN A 337 -11.30 40.53 63.39
C ASN A 337 -11.51 39.92 62.00
N SER A 338 -12.05 40.70 61.06
CA SER A 338 -12.20 40.27 59.67
C SER A 338 -10.83 40.13 58.97
N GLU A 339 -9.91 41.05 59.24
CA GLU A 339 -8.53 41.01 58.73
C GLU A 339 -7.76 39.79 59.25
N ASN A 340 -7.89 39.46 60.54
CA ASN A 340 -7.25 38.28 61.14
C ASN A 340 -7.76 36.96 60.55
N THR A 341 -9.05 36.90 60.20
CA THR A 341 -9.65 35.71 59.57
C THR A 341 -9.07 35.48 58.17
N LEU A 342 -8.85 36.55 57.42
CA LEU A 342 -8.22 36.51 56.10
C LEU A 342 -6.74 36.07 56.18
N LEU A 343 -6.00 36.58 57.18
CA LEU A 343 -4.61 36.21 57.44
C LEU A 343 -4.45 34.71 57.80
N SER A 344 -5.37 34.13 58.56
CA SER A 344 -5.36 32.70 58.86
C SER A 344 -5.54 31.83 57.62
N PHE A 345 -6.46 32.19 56.71
CA PHE A 345 -6.70 31.47 55.46
C PHE A 345 -5.47 31.48 54.54
N ILE A 346 -4.80 32.63 54.45
CA ILE A 346 -3.58 32.84 53.66
C ILE A 346 -2.42 31.96 54.20
N ASN A 347 -2.27 31.88 55.52
CA ASN A 347 -1.22 31.07 56.17
C ASN A 347 -1.44 29.56 56.01
N GLU A 348 -2.67 29.07 56.07
CA GLU A 348 -2.98 27.64 55.90
C GLU A 348 -2.65 27.10 54.49
N HIS A 349 -2.61 27.96 53.48
CA HIS A 349 -2.35 27.58 52.07
C HIS A 349 -0.93 27.89 51.61
N GLY A 350 -0.03 28.30 52.53
CA GLY A 350 1.38 28.55 52.24
C GLY A 350 1.66 29.76 51.32
N ILE A 351 0.65 30.54 50.97
CA ILE A 351 0.79 31.75 50.16
C ILE A 351 1.11 32.91 51.11
N GLY A 352 2.38 33.08 51.49
CA GLY A 352 2.82 34.23 52.29
C GLY A 352 3.42 33.91 53.67
N THR A 353 3.69 32.64 53.99
CA THR A 353 4.62 32.37 55.08
C THR A 353 6.02 32.75 54.62
N SER A 354 6.70 33.60 55.37
CA SER A 354 8.08 34.04 55.11
C SER A 354 9.14 32.92 55.28
N SER A 355 8.71 31.65 55.30
CA SER A 355 9.58 30.48 55.48
C SER A 355 8.94 29.25 54.83
N ALA A 356 9.46 28.86 53.65
CA ALA A 356 9.25 27.52 53.10
C ALA A 356 9.67 26.48 54.16
N LYS A 357 8.95 25.35 54.24
CA LYS A 357 9.23 24.31 55.24
C LYS A 357 10.62 23.72 55.00
N ASP A 358 11.46 23.71 56.02
CA ASP A 358 12.78 23.08 55.96
C ASP A 358 12.66 21.55 55.95
N ILE A 359 13.42 20.89 55.07
CA ILE A 359 13.51 19.44 54.92
C ILE A 359 14.95 19.02 55.21
N THR A 360 15.11 18.13 56.19
CA THR A 360 16.37 17.48 56.55
C THR A 360 16.05 16.09 57.13
N PRO A 361 16.60 14.98 56.60
CA PRO A 361 17.61 14.89 55.54
C PRO A 361 17.03 15.17 54.13
N PRO A 362 17.86 15.58 53.15
CA PRO A 362 17.43 15.78 51.76
C PRO A 362 16.66 14.61 51.14
N SER A 363 16.99 13.37 51.51
CA SER A 363 16.25 12.17 51.09
C SER A 363 14.75 12.16 51.42
N GLU A 364 14.28 12.94 52.41
CA GLU A 364 12.84 13.08 52.71
C GLU A 364 12.07 13.84 51.63
N LEU A 365 12.76 14.64 50.80
CA LEU A 365 12.17 15.36 49.66
C LEU A 365 11.39 14.41 48.73
N PHE A 366 11.85 13.18 48.62
CA PHE A 366 11.31 12.15 47.74
C PHE A 366 10.14 11.35 48.31
N ASN A 367 9.80 11.60 49.58
CA ASN A 367 8.67 10.99 50.29
C ASN A 367 7.49 11.94 50.46
N LEU A 368 7.60 13.18 49.98
CA LEU A 368 6.49 14.12 49.96
C LEU A 368 5.37 13.56 49.07
N SER A 369 4.13 13.96 49.33
CA SER A 369 2.95 13.52 48.57
C SER A 369 2.04 14.67 48.16
N GLU A 370 2.50 15.90 48.35
CA GLU A 370 1.77 17.13 48.09
C GLU A 370 2.68 18.10 47.33
N SER A 371 2.11 18.89 46.42
CA SER A 371 2.89 19.89 45.68
C SER A 371 3.16 21.11 46.57
N GLY A 372 4.37 21.65 46.55
CA GLY A 372 4.72 22.77 47.43
C GLY A 372 6.15 23.27 47.29
N PHE A 373 6.45 24.38 47.98
CA PHE A 373 7.79 24.95 48.09
C PHE A 373 8.45 24.57 49.41
N TYR A 374 9.70 24.11 49.33
CA TYR A 374 10.46 23.58 50.44
C TYR A 374 11.89 24.13 50.45
N ASN A 375 12.47 24.25 51.63
CA ASN A 375 13.89 24.51 51.82
C ASN A 375 14.58 23.18 52.09
N VAL A 376 15.44 22.71 51.20
CA VAL A 376 16.17 21.46 51.42
C VAL A 376 17.55 21.81 51.98
N ILE A 377 17.79 21.45 53.24
CA ILE A 377 19.05 21.74 53.92
C ILE A 377 20.02 20.59 53.65
N HIS A 378 21.20 20.93 53.18
CA HIS A 378 22.27 19.99 52.87
C HIS A 378 22.65 19.13 54.09
N GLN A 379 22.93 17.85 53.82
CA GLN A 379 23.56 16.95 54.77
C GLN A 379 24.70 16.17 54.09
N LYS A 380 25.90 16.21 54.70
CA LYS A 380 27.12 15.58 54.17
C LYS A 380 26.93 14.07 53.93
N GLY A 381 27.17 13.62 52.70
CA GLY A 381 26.99 12.23 52.27
C GLY A 381 25.59 11.88 51.75
N ASP A 382 24.68 12.85 51.62
CA ASP A 382 23.38 12.67 50.97
C ASP A 382 23.42 13.17 49.51
N ASN A 383 23.45 12.23 48.56
CA ASN A 383 23.49 12.50 47.11
C ASN A 383 22.10 12.77 46.50
N THR A 384 21.10 13.07 47.34
CA THR A 384 19.73 13.35 46.87
C THR A 384 19.65 14.65 46.08
N MET A 385 20.48 15.64 46.41
CA MET A 385 20.52 16.96 45.74
C MET A 385 21.70 17.04 44.75
N PRO A 386 21.67 17.98 43.78
CA PRO A 386 22.69 18.09 42.73
C PRO A 386 24.13 18.26 43.24
N ASP A 387 24.28 18.99 44.34
CA ASP A 387 25.56 19.19 45.05
C ASP A 387 25.36 18.88 46.54
N GLU A 388 26.17 17.97 47.06
CA GLU A 388 26.20 17.58 48.46
C GLU A 388 26.98 18.58 49.33
N THR A 389 27.02 19.87 49.00
CA THR A 389 27.59 20.90 49.87
C THR A 389 26.71 22.15 50.01
N GLU A 390 25.54 22.17 49.34
CA GLU A 390 24.72 23.36 49.19
C GLU A 390 23.26 23.16 49.64
N ASP A 391 22.67 24.17 50.26
CA ASP A 391 21.23 24.21 50.54
C ASP A 391 20.46 24.61 49.29
N TYR A 392 19.20 24.18 49.18
CA TYR A 392 18.35 24.45 48.02
C TYR A 392 16.97 25.01 48.39
N HIS A 393 16.41 25.83 47.52
CA HIS A 393 14.98 26.11 47.45
C HIS A 393 14.35 25.20 46.39
N THR A 394 13.47 24.29 46.79
CA THR A 394 12.92 23.26 45.90
C THR A 394 11.41 23.36 45.82
N TYR A 395 10.88 23.41 44.60
CA TYR A 395 9.47 23.14 44.32
C TYR A 395 9.30 21.67 43.92
N VAL A 396 8.27 21.02 44.47
CA VAL A 396 7.86 19.67 44.09
C VAL A 396 6.45 19.73 43.51
N GLY A 397 6.27 19.20 42.30
CA GLY A 397 4.98 19.07 41.64
C GLY A 397 4.62 17.60 41.42
N TYR A 398 3.35 17.25 41.63
CA TYR A 398 2.84 15.88 41.43
C TYR A 398 1.81 15.83 40.30
N SER A 399 1.95 14.84 39.44
CA SER A 399 0.89 14.41 38.51
C SER A 399 0.63 12.93 38.71
N LYS A 400 -0.62 12.55 38.96
CA LYS A 400 -1.02 11.16 39.18
C LYS A 400 -2.02 10.74 38.11
N LYS A 401 -1.70 9.68 37.37
CA LYS A 401 -2.59 9.03 36.41
C LYS A 401 -2.64 7.54 36.73
N ASN A 402 -3.76 7.08 37.29
CA ASN A 402 -3.91 5.72 37.83
C ASN A 402 -2.88 5.41 38.93
N ASP A 403 -2.14 4.30 38.80
CA ASP A 403 -1.07 3.88 39.72
C ASP A 403 0.29 4.51 39.38
N GLU A 404 0.37 5.31 38.31
CA GLU A 404 1.55 6.04 37.89
C GLU A 404 1.56 7.45 38.51
N VAL A 405 2.66 7.79 39.19
CA VAL A 405 2.91 9.10 39.78
C VAL A 405 4.17 9.66 39.14
N THR A 406 4.03 10.80 38.46
CA THR A 406 5.16 11.60 37.97
C THR A 406 5.41 12.76 38.94
N GLU A 407 6.65 12.85 39.41
CA GLU A 407 7.13 13.86 40.34
C GLU A 407 8.10 14.78 39.61
N PHE A 408 7.82 16.08 39.64
CA PHE A 408 8.68 17.12 39.05
C PHE A 408 9.36 17.90 40.16
N TYR A 409 10.68 18.02 40.07
CA TYR A 409 11.50 18.76 41.02
C TYR A 409 12.16 19.93 40.32
N PHE A 410 12.05 21.11 40.91
CA PHE A 410 12.78 22.30 40.51
C PHE A 410 13.52 22.84 41.73
N ALA A 411 14.85 22.73 41.72
CA ALA A 411 15.71 23.14 42.84
C ALA A 411 16.58 24.33 42.43
N ILE A 412 16.72 25.32 43.31
CA ILE A 412 17.63 26.45 43.14
C ILE A 412 18.65 26.39 44.26
N SER A 413 19.93 26.31 43.93
CA SER A 413 21.00 26.40 44.92
C SER A 413 20.95 27.76 45.60
N LYS A 414 20.94 27.78 46.94
CA LYS A 414 20.92 29.01 47.73
C LYS A 414 22.24 29.79 47.64
N SER A 415 23.36 29.08 47.45
CA SER A 415 24.70 29.68 47.38
C SER A 415 25.04 30.18 45.98
N THR A 416 24.69 29.42 44.93
CA THR A 416 25.10 29.73 43.56
C THR A 416 23.98 30.30 42.69
N GLY A 417 22.72 30.14 43.10
CA GLY A 417 21.55 30.52 42.29
C GLY A 417 21.34 29.64 41.07
N LYS A 418 22.15 28.59 40.88
CA LYS A 418 21.99 27.60 39.81
C LYS A 418 20.66 26.88 39.96
N THR A 419 19.98 26.68 38.85
CA THR A 419 18.70 25.96 38.84
C THR A 419 18.92 24.53 38.39
N TYR A 420 18.12 23.60 38.90
CA TYR A 420 18.21 22.19 38.59
C TYR A 420 16.81 21.64 38.44
N THR A 421 16.65 20.75 37.46
CA THR A 421 15.39 20.05 37.21
C THR A 421 15.60 18.55 37.29
N ARG A 422 14.60 17.83 37.81
CA ARG A 422 14.56 16.37 37.81
C ARG A 422 13.12 15.91 37.68
N SER A 423 12.89 14.85 36.92
CA SER A 423 11.59 14.19 36.80
C SER A 423 11.73 12.74 37.18
N ARG A 424 10.80 12.22 37.97
CA ARG A 424 10.73 10.79 38.33
C ARG A 424 9.34 10.25 38.11
N THR A 425 9.26 9.06 37.55
CA THR A 425 8.00 8.34 37.38
C THR A 425 8.02 7.06 38.20
N LYS A 426 6.99 6.87 39.02
CA LYS A 426 6.81 5.69 39.87
C LYS A 426 5.50 4.98 39.53
N VAL A 427 5.51 3.65 39.51
CA VAL A 427 4.29 2.82 39.47
C VAL A 427 4.30 1.90 40.68
N LEU A 428 3.24 1.92 41.49
CA LEU A 428 3.15 1.13 42.74
C LEU A 428 4.38 1.32 43.65
N ASN A 429 4.87 2.56 43.78
CA ASN A 429 6.08 2.95 44.51
C ASN A 429 7.43 2.44 43.94
N VAL A 430 7.45 1.81 42.76
CA VAL A 430 8.69 1.42 42.06
C VAL A 430 9.05 2.50 41.03
N ILE A 431 10.27 3.05 41.10
CA ILE A 431 10.77 4.03 40.12
C ILE A 431 11.00 3.31 38.79
N ILE A 432 10.29 3.72 37.75
CA ILE A 432 10.43 3.18 36.39
C ILE A 432 11.24 4.12 35.48
N ASN A 433 11.30 5.40 35.82
CA ASN A 433 12.08 6.40 35.09
C ASN A 433 12.57 7.51 36.03
N ASP A 434 13.80 7.96 35.85
CA ASP A 434 14.43 9.03 36.63
C ASP A 434 15.41 9.78 35.74
N SER A 435 15.14 11.06 35.47
CA SER A 435 15.97 11.87 34.58
C SER A 435 17.34 12.22 35.18
N SER A 436 17.58 11.93 36.46
CA SER A 436 18.64 12.56 37.26
C SER A 436 18.49 14.09 37.30
N TRP A 437 19.34 14.77 38.08
CA TRP A 437 19.37 16.23 38.09
C TRP A 437 20.04 16.77 36.84
N ILE A 438 19.35 17.69 36.16
CA ILE A 438 19.84 18.43 35.01
C ILE A 438 19.98 19.88 35.44
N GLU A 439 21.19 20.42 35.37
CA GLU A 439 21.44 21.84 35.63
C GLU A 439 20.73 22.69 34.57
N GLY A 440 19.70 23.42 34.98
CA GLY A 440 19.05 24.43 34.17
C GLY A 440 19.90 25.69 34.20
N GLY A 441 20.38 26.12 33.02
CA GLY A 441 21.04 27.41 32.85
C GLY A 441 20.16 28.51 33.43
N GLY A 442 20.68 29.22 34.43
CA GLY A 442 19.92 30.18 35.23
C GLY A 442 19.24 31.26 34.38
N LEU A 443 18.04 31.66 34.83
CA LEU A 443 17.34 32.86 34.40
C LEU A 443 18.13 34.11 34.85
N GLY A 444 19.28 34.37 34.22
CA GLY A 444 19.78 35.73 34.13
C GLY A 444 18.79 36.54 33.31
N ASN A 445 18.40 37.72 33.78
CA ASN A 445 17.45 38.66 33.16
C ASN A 445 17.86 39.19 31.75
N GLY A 446 18.68 38.46 30.98
CA GLY A 446 18.94 38.68 29.56
C GLY A 446 18.12 37.70 28.73
N THR A 447 17.39 38.22 27.76
CA THR A 447 16.46 37.54 26.83
C THR A 447 17.09 36.49 25.90
N GLY A 448 17.95 35.59 26.39
CA GLY A 448 18.78 34.72 25.53
C GLY A 448 19.10 33.30 26.03
N GLY A 449 18.41 32.76 27.03
CA GLY A 449 18.61 31.38 27.48
C GLY A 449 17.82 30.37 26.64
N GLY A 450 18.27 30.06 25.43
CA GLY A 450 17.60 29.11 24.55
C GLY A 450 18.05 27.66 24.77
N PHE A 451 17.10 26.74 24.92
CA PHE A 451 17.35 25.30 24.81
C PHE A 451 18.11 24.97 23.52
N THR A 452 19.04 24.02 23.57
CA THR A 452 19.68 23.50 22.36
C THR A 452 18.60 22.87 21.49
N LYS A 453 18.29 23.51 20.35
CA LYS A 453 17.22 23.08 19.45
C LYS A 453 17.83 22.74 18.09
N ALA A 454 17.67 21.50 17.65
CA ALA A 454 17.97 21.10 16.28
C ALA A 454 16.80 21.47 15.37
N ILE A 455 17.05 22.26 14.33
CA ILE A 455 16.03 22.69 13.37
C ILE A 455 16.49 22.28 11.96
N PRO A 456 15.83 21.31 11.31
CA PRO A 456 16.15 20.93 9.94
C PRO A 456 15.56 21.94 8.93
N TYR A 457 16.26 22.16 7.82
CA TYR A 457 15.78 22.92 6.68
C TYR A 457 16.14 22.23 5.37
N PHE A 458 15.23 22.29 4.40
CA PHE A 458 15.47 21.92 3.01
C PHE A 458 15.72 23.19 2.18
N LEU A 459 16.82 23.21 1.43
CA LEU A 459 17.21 24.33 0.58
C LEU A 459 17.04 23.91 -0.89
N PRO A 460 15.96 24.31 -1.57
CA PRO A 460 15.69 23.89 -2.94
C PRO A 460 16.75 24.45 -3.90
N THR A 461 17.18 23.61 -4.84
CA THR A 461 17.95 24.05 -6.00
C THR A 461 16.99 24.62 -7.04
N THR A 462 17.24 25.85 -7.47
CA THR A 462 16.33 26.60 -8.36
C THR A 462 16.93 26.84 -9.75
N VAL A 463 18.24 26.64 -9.88
CA VAL A 463 18.96 26.76 -11.15
C VAL A 463 19.96 25.61 -11.26
N GLU A 464 20.17 25.13 -12.48
CA GLU A 464 21.22 24.16 -12.79
C GLU A 464 22.59 24.73 -12.34
N ASN A 465 23.44 23.89 -11.76
CA ASN A 465 24.76 24.29 -11.26
C ASN A 465 24.75 25.33 -10.12
N GLN A 466 23.66 25.45 -9.36
CA GLN A 466 23.63 26.31 -8.17
C GLN A 466 24.72 25.90 -7.17
N LYS A 467 25.57 26.84 -6.77
CA LYS A 467 26.64 26.62 -5.77
C LYS A 467 26.38 27.31 -4.43
N SER A 468 25.29 28.07 -4.33
CA SER A 468 24.97 28.88 -3.16
C SER A 468 23.47 28.85 -2.85
N TRP A 469 23.10 28.70 -1.59
CA TRP A 469 21.72 28.67 -1.11
C TRP A 469 21.52 29.66 0.02
N LYS A 470 20.45 30.46 -0.05
CA LYS A 470 20.12 31.39 1.02
C LYS A 470 19.53 30.65 2.21
N LEU A 471 20.13 30.82 3.39
CA LEU A 471 19.56 30.32 4.63
C LEU A 471 18.28 31.10 4.97
N PRO A 472 17.25 30.45 5.52
CA PRO A 472 16.02 31.16 5.91
C PRO A 472 16.29 32.32 6.87
N THR A 473 15.56 33.42 6.73
CA THR A 473 15.83 34.63 7.52
C THR A 473 15.69 34.33 9.02
N ASN A 474 16.68 34.77 9.82
CA ASN A 474 16.77 34.51 11.27
C ASN A 474 16.91 33.02 11.67
N SER A 475 17.14 32.09 10.73
CA SER A 475 17.32 30.68 11.06
C SER A 475 18.71 30.34 11.58
N TYR A 476 19.71 31.18 11.33
CA TYR A 476 21.11 30.95 11.68
C TYR A 476 21.73 32.20 12.32
N ASP A 477 22.45 32.01 13.43
CA ASP A 477 23.29 32.99 14.11
C ASP A 477 24.72 32.45 14.14
N ALA A 478 25.62 33.06 13.36
CA ALA A 478 27.00 32.60 13.20
C ALA A 478 27.81 32.56 14.51
N TYR A 479 27.35 33.24 15.57
CA TYR A 479 28.04 33.25 16.86
C TYR A 479 27.53 32.18 17.84
N ASN A 480 26.28 31.73 17.68
CA ASN A 480 25.59 30.91 18.67
C ASN A 480 25.11 29.56 18.13
N ASP A 481 25.10 29.38 16.81
CA ASP A 481 24.54 28.21 16.15
C ASP A 481 25.62 27.40 15.42
N SER A 482 25.44 26.08 15.37
CA SER A 482 26.22 25.17 14.51
C SER A 482 25.34 24.64 13.38
N ILE A 483 25.94 24.32 12.23
CA ILE A 483 25.22 23.77 11.07
C ILE A 483 25.84 22.46 10.60
N ILE A 484 24.99 21.50 10.23
CA ILE A 484 25.34 20.24 9.57
C ILE A 484 24.74 20.30 8.17
N VAL A 485 25.51 19.93 7.16
CA VAL A 485 25.11 20.02 5.75
C VAL A 485 25.09 18.63 5.11
N PHE A 486 24.02 18.33 4.40
CA PHE A 486 23.85 17.15 3.57
C PHE A 486 23.54 17.58 2.14
N HIS A 487 24.23 16.99 1.17
CA HIS A 487 24.00 17.16 -0.25
C HIS A 487 23.64 15.81 -0.85
N ASN A 488 22.46 15.70 -1.46
CA ASN A 488 21.93 14.45 -2.01
C ASN A 488 22.06 13.27 -1.04
N VAL A 489 21.57 13.46 0.20
CA VAL A 489 21.68 12.52 1.34
C VAL A 489 23.10 12.17 1.80
N VAL A 490 24.15 12.71 1.18
CA VAL A 490 25.54 12.56 1.62
C VAL A 490 25.92 13.68 2.58
N TYR A 491 26.46 13.33 3.74
CA TYR A 491 27.04 14.31 4.67
C TYR A 491 28.23 15.01 4.02
N LEU A 492 28.23 16.35 4.01
CA LEU A 492 29.37 17.13 3.54
C LEU A 492 30.28 17.50 4.71
N PRO A 493 31.57 17.11 4.67
CA PRO A 493 32.53 17.58 5.64
C PRO A 493 32.70 19.10 5.55
N SER A 494 33.16 19.69 6.64
CA SER A 494 33.18 21.14 6.84
C SER A 494 34.08 21.92 5.90
N ASP A 495 35.07 21.25 5.31
CA ASP A 495 35.96 21.78 4.29
C ASP A 495 35.31 21.85 2.89
N SER A 496 34.19 21.15 2.69
CA SER A 496 33.48 21.07 1.40
C SER A 496 32.41 22.15 1.22
N TRP A 497 32.20 23.00 2.22
CA TRP A 497 31.23 24.10 2.18
C TRP A 497 31.64 25.27 3.09
N ASN A 498 31.05 26.44 2.90
CA ASN A 498 31.24 27.59 3.80
C ASN A 498 29.95 28.42 3.91
N ILE A 499 29.79 29.18 5.00
CA ILE A 499 28.72 30.18 5.13
C ILE A 499 29.29 31.57 4.84
N SER A 500 28.70 32.31 3.93
CA SER A 500 28.98 33.73 3.69
C SER A 500 27.78 34.61 4.03
N GLY A 501 27.98 35.92 4.12
CA GLY A 501 26.93 36.90 4.44
C GLY A 501 26.91 37.33 5.91
N ASP A 502 25.87 38.07 6.28
CA ASP A 502 25.71 38.64 7.63
C ASP A 502 24.23 38.63 8.07
N LYS A 503 23.99 38.94 9.34
CA LYS A 503 22.64 38.96 9.94
C LYS A 503 21.67 39.94 9.24
N LEU A 504 22.16 41.01 8.63
CA LEU A 504 21.34 42.03 7.95
C LEU A 504 20.95 41.59 6.52
N ASN A 505 21.88 40.97 5.80
CA ASN A 505 21.72 40.60 4.39
C ASN A 505 21.25 39.13 4.22
N GLY A 506 21.28 38.36 5.30
CA GLY A 506 21.04 36.92 5.31
C GLY A 506 22.33 36.14 5.03
N TYR A 507 22.37 34.91 5.55
CA TYR A 507 23.49 34.00 5.32
C TYR A 507 23.27 33.16 4.06
N MET A 508 24.36 32.83 3.38
CA MET A 508 24.39 31.98 2.19
C MET A 508 25.28 30.77 2.49
N LEU A 509 24.76 29.56 2.31
CA LEU A 509 25.55 28.33 2.27
C LEU A 509 26.16 28.16 0.89
N ASN A 510 27.49 28.05 0.79
CA ASN A 510 28.21 27.82 -0.45
C ASN A 510 28.82 26.41 -0.46
N ILE A 511 28.59 25.66 -1.54
CA ILE A 511 29.16 24.33 -1.78
C ILE A 511 29.96 24.43 -3.10
N PRO A 512 31.27 24.76 -3.04
CA PRO A 512 32.07 25.11 -4.23
C PRO A 512 32.18 23.96 -5.24
N ASP A 513 32.26 22.74 -4.73
CA ASP A 513 32.45 21.50 -5.50
C ASP A 513 31.13 20.76 -5.75
N ASN A 514 30.00 21.45 -5.70
CA ASN A 514 28.72 20.85 -6.07
C ASN A 514 28.81 20.27 -7.51
N PRO A 515 28.73 18.93 -7.70
CA PRO A 515 28.79 18.32 -9.02
C PRO A 515 27.66 18.89 -9.89
N MET A 516 27.99 19.21 -11.14
CA MET A 516 27.11 19.86 -12.10
C MET A 516 25.99 18.92 -12.56
N VAL A 517 24.93 18.76 -11.76
CA VAL A 517 23.77 17.88 -12.06
C VAL A 517 22.51 18.71 -12.35
N LEU A 518 21.58 18.09 -13.09
CA LEU A 518 20.23 18.61 -13.39
C LEU A 518 19.51 19.01 -12.08
N ILE A 519 18.59 19.98 -12.17
CA ILE A 519 17.91 20.59 -11.02
C ILE A 519 17.23 19.55 -10.11
N GLU A 520 16.65 18.51 -10.70
CA GLU A 520 15.92 17.44 -10.01
C GLU A 520 16.80 16.51 -9.16
N ASP A 521 18.11 16.49 -9.42
CA ASP A 521 19.08 15.62 -8.76
C ASP A 521 19.91 16.36 -7.70
N ASN A 522 19.55 17.60 -7.32
CA ASN A 522 20.35 18.45 -6.45
C ASN A 522 19.57 18.94 -5.22
N HIS A 523 19.65 18.18 -4.14
CA HIS A 523 18.95 18.40 -2.88
C HIS A 523 19.92 18.75 -1.75
N VAL A 524 19.84 19.96 -1.21
CA VAL A 524 20.61 20.38 -0.04
C VAL A 524 19.72 20.39 1.20
N ASN A 525 20.09 19.60 2.21
CA ASN A 525 19.44 19.58 3.52
C ASN A 525 20.42 20.07 4.58
N ILE A 526 19.96 20.88 5.52
CA ILE A 526 20.79 21.35 6.63
C ILE A 526 20.09 21.12 7.97
N ILE A 527 20.88 20.98 9.03
CA ILE A 527 20.40 20.98 10.41
C ILE A 527 21.13 22.08 11.16
N ILE A 528 20.37 23.03 11.70
CA ILE A 528 20.92 24.11 12.53
C ILE A 528 20.68 23.75 13.99
N LEU A 529 21.77 23.66 14.76
CA LEU A 529 21.75 23.46 16.20
C LEU A 529 21.82 24.81 16.89
N LYS A 530 20.69 25.27 17.45
CA LYS A 530 20.56 26.56 18.12
C LYS A 530 21.22 26.57 19.49
N ASN A 531 21.93 27.65 19.84
CA ASN A 531 22.42 27.95 21.19
C ASN A 531 23.24 26.81 21.83
N LEU A 532 24.21 26.24 21.12
CA LEU A 532 25.12 25.29 21.75
C LEU A 532 25.94 26.02 22.84
N PRO A 533 25.95 25.56 24.11
CA PRO A 533 26.73 26.21 25.16
C PRO A 533 28.22 26.16 24.84
N THR A 534 28.89 27.32 24.92
CA THR A 534 30.34 27.45 24.77
C THR A 534 31.02 27.83 26.09
N ASP A 535 30.50 27.34 27.21
CA ASP A 535 30.91 27.75 28.55
C ASP A 535 32.13 26.98 29.07
N GLY A 536 33.30 27.40 28.60
CA GLY A 536 34.42 27.83 29.45
C GLY A 536 35.06 26.94 30.52
N THR A 537 34.53 25.78 30.93
CA THR A 537 35.17 24.89 31.92
C THR A 537 34.85 23.41 31.66
N GLU A 538 35.85 22.72 31.13
CA GLU A 538 36.00 21.26 30.97
C GLU A 538 35.03 20.54 30.01
N ARG A 539 35.58 20.29 28.80
CA ARG A 539 35.00 19.84 27.51
C ARG A 539 34.62 21.00 26.58
N PHE A 540 35.44 21.10 25.52
CA PHE A 540 35.51 22.11 24.45
C PHE A 540 36.23 23.44 24.79
N SER A 541 37.59 23.42 24.79
CA SER A 541 38.41 24.62 24.55
C SER A 541 38.99 24.49 23.13
N GLY A 542 39.00 25.49 22.23
CA GLY A 542 38.99 26.93 22.41
C GLY A 542 40.21 27.59 21.72
N ASN A 543 41.25 26.80 21.42
CA ASN A 543 42.45 27.24 20.68
C ASN A 543 42.59 26.58 19.29
N LEU A 544 41.56 25.86 18.82
CA LEU A 544 41.54 25.17 17.52
C LEU A 544 40.12 25.18 16.91
N LEU A 545 39.45 26.33 16.94
CA LEU A 545 38.22 26.53 16.16
C LEU A 545 38.53 27.46 15.00
N GLU A 546 39.16 26.91 13.97
CA GLU A 546 39.03 27.41 12.60
C GLU A 546 37.77 26.77 11.98
N ASP A 547 36.87 27.63 11.50
CA ASP A 547 35.57 27.41 10.81
C ASP A 547 34.53 26.42 11.40
N GLY A 548 33.65 26.96 12.25
CA GLY A 548 32.18 26.80 12.17
C GLY A 548 31.50 25.43 12.26
N THR A 549 32.21 24.32 12.51
CA THR A 549 31.66 22.97 12.25
C THR A 549 31.92 21.92 13.32
N ILE A 550 30.94 21.01 13.47
CA ILE A 550 31.07 19.78 14.26
C ILE A 550 31.52 18.68 13.30
N THR A 551 32.77 18.24 13.39
CA THR A 551 33.24 17.06 12.64
C THR A 551 32.54 15.80 13.16
N ILE A 552 32.28 14.83 12.27
CA ILE A 552 31.61 13.54 12.59
C ILE A 552 32.28 12.80 13.75
N GLU A 553 33.58 13.02 13.95
CA GLU A 553 34.42 12.48 15.02
C GLU A 553 33.96 12.89 16.42
N LYS A 554 33.16 13.96 16.53
CA LYS A 554 32.61 14.48 17.79
C LYS A 554 31.24 13.88 18.15
N LEU A 555 30.64 13.07 17.28
CA LEU A 555 29.38 12.34 17.53
C LEU A 555 29.65 11.01 18.24
N SER A 556 28.64 10.43 18.92
CA SER A 556 28.77 9.10 19.53
C SER A 556 29.05 8.03 18.47
N GLN A 557 29.79 6.99 18.84
CA GLN A 557 30.23 5.95 17.90
C GLN A 557 29.07 5.27 17.16
N GLU A 558 27.94 5.06 17.84
CA GLU A 558 26.69 4.55 17.25
C GLU A 558 26.16 5.46 16.13
N VAL A 559 26.19 6.79 16.33
CA VAL A 559 25.75 7.78 15.34
C VAL A 559 26.75 7.86 14.18
N GLN A 560 28.06 7.75 14.47
CA GLN A 560 29.09 7.68 13.44
C GLN A 560 28.92 6.45 12.56
N GLU A 561 28.60 5.29 13.14
CA GLU A 561 28.40 4.03 12.43
C GLU A 561 27.13 4.05 11.57
N VAL A 562 26.04 4.68 12.03
CA VAL A 562 24.82 4.90 11.22
C VAL A 562 25.09 5.83 10.03
N ILE A 563 25.84 6.92 10.23
CA ILE A 563 26.17 7.87 9.14
C ILE A 563 27.15 7.23 8.14
N LYS A 564 28.14 6.45 8.61
CA LYS A 564 29.10 5.75 7.74
C LYS A 564 28.47 4.57 6.99
N SER A 565 27.53 3.86 7.60
CA SER A 565 26.80 2.76 6.95
C SER A 565 25.74 3.25 5.97
N GLY A 566 25.21 4.46 6.14
CA GLY A 566 24.30 5.10 5.18
C GLY A 566 24.97 5.76 3.97
N GLY A 567 26.28 6.07 4.02
CA GLY A 567 27.00 6.82 2.98
C GLY A 567 27.94 6.01 2.09
N GLY A 568 27.96 4.68 2.19
CA GLY A 568 29.00 3.81 1.62
C GLY A 568 28.67 3.07 0.32
N LEU A 569 27.55 3.37 -0.34
CA LEU A 569 27.29 2.87 -1.69
C LEU A 569 27.46 4.03 -2.67
N GLY A 570 28.69 4.22 -3.15
CA GLY A 570 28.89 5.03 -4.35
C GLY A 570 27.97 4.50 -5.44
N ASN A 571 27.08 5.34 -5.95
CA ASN A 571 26.09 4.97 -6.96
C ASN A 571 26.79 4.23 -8.10
N ALA A 572 26.59 2.92 -8.21
CA ALA A 572 26.96 2.17 -9.40
C ALA A 572 26.08 2.70 -10.53
N TYR A 573 26.69 3.38 -11.50
CA TYR A 573 25.97 3.89 -12.67
C TYR A 573 25.93 2.80 -13.74
N PHE A 574 24.75 2.58 -14.29
CA PHE A 574 24.51 1.64 -15.38
C PHE A 574 24.21 2.45 -16.64
N ASN A 575 25.03 2.29 -17.68
CA ASN A 575 24.75 2.90 -18.98
C ASN A 575 24.60 1.79 -20.03
N ALA A 576 23.51 1.81 -20.79
CA ALA A 576 23.28 0.92 -21.90
C ALA A 576 23.42 1.68 -23.23
N TYR A 577 24.19 1.14 -24.18
CA TYR A 577 24.36 1.71 -25.52
C TYR A 577 24.00 0.68 -26.57
N THR A 578 23.20 1.09 -27.55
CA THR A 578 22.95 0.29 -28.75
C THR A 578 23.98 0.66 -29.81
N LEU A 579 24.73 -0.33 -30.29
CA LEU A 579 25.68 -0.22 -31.39
C LEU A 579 24.96 -0.74 -32.66
N PRO A 580 24.42 0.15 -33.51
CA PRO A 580 23.65 -0.26 -34.67
C PRO A 580 24.55 -0.99 -35.66
N THR A 581 24.03 -2.06 -36.26
CA THR A 581 24.68 -2.70 -37.40
C THR A 581 24.41 -1.87 -38.65
N THR A 582 25.50 -1.46 -39.31
CA THR A 582 25.48 -0.54 -40.46
C THR A 582 25.70 -1.25 -41.78
N ILE A 583 26.21 -2.49 -41.74
CA ILE A 583 26.46 -3.32 -42.92
C ILE A 583 26.02 -4.76 -42.63
N GLU A 584 25.53 -5.45 -43.65
CA GLU A 584 25.19 -6.88 -43.57
C GLU A 584 26.45 -7.69 -43.17
N SER A 585 26.28 -8.64 -42.25
CA SER A 585 27.39 -9.45 -41.71
C SER A 585 28.49 -8.67 -40.97
N GLN A 586 28.18 -7.51 -40.39
CA GLN A 586 29.11 -6.78 -39.51
C GLN A 586 29.54 -7.67 -38.33
N LYS A 587 30.85 -7.76 -38.09
CA LYS A 587 31.43 -8.55 -36.98
C LYS A 587 32.07 -7.69 -35.90
N SER A 588 32.19 -6.39 -36.11
CA SER A 588 32.85 -5.47 -35.17
C SER A 588 32.09 -4.16 -35.03
N TRP A 589 32.01 -3.63 -33.82
CA TRP A 589 31.34 -2.36 -33.48
C TRP A 589 32.23 -1.52 -32.59
N ASP A 590 32.36 -0.23 -32.92
CA ASP A 590 33.12 0.71 -32.13
C ASP A 590 32.32 1.10 -30.87
N VAL A 591 32.94 0.93 -29.71
CA VAL A 591 32.43 1.40 -28.43
C VAL A 591 32.75 2.89 -28.34
N PRO A 592 31.76 3.78 -28.08
CA PRO A 592 32.04 5.21 -28.00
C PRO A 592 33.11 5.51 -26.95
N VAL A 593 34.10 6.33 -27.30
CA VAL A 593 35.38 6.48 -26.57
C VAL A 593 35.19 6.94 -25.11
N ASP A 594 34.08 7.62 -24.81
CA ASP A 594 33.78 8.16 -23.47
C ASP A 594 32.89 7.21 -22.64
N THR A 595 32.53 6.05 -23.18
CA THR A 595 31.50 5.18 -22.58
C THR A 595 32.03 4.07 -21.69
N TYR A 596 33.28 3.66 -21.85
CA TYR A 596 33.88 2.54 -21.14
C TYR A 596 35.34 2.80 -20.76
N ASP A 597 35.65 2.71 -19.46
CA ASP A 597 37.01 2.68 -18.93
C ASP A 597 37.38 1.24 -18.53
N ALA A 598 38.33 0.64 -19.25
CA ALA A 598 38.72 -0.74 -19.00
C ALA A 598 39.36 -0.98 -17.63
N GLU A 599 39.79 0.05 -16.89
CA GLU A 599 40.36 -0.12 -15.55
C GLU A 599 39.29 -0.13 -14.43
N THR A 600 38.19 0.59 -14.63
CA THR A 600 37.19 0.88 -13.59
C THR A 600 35.80 0.35 -13.89
N ASP A 601 35.53 0.00 -15.16
CA ASP A 601 34.21 -0.41 -15.63
C ASP A 601 34.14 -1.91 -15.98
N THR A 602 32.93 -2.48 -15.90
CA THR A 602 32.63 -3.83 -16.41
C THR A 602 31.60 -3.76 -17.54
N MET A 603 31.86 -4.46 -18.65
CA MET A 603 30.98 -4.50 -19.82
C MET A 603 30.26 -5.84 -19.95
N LEU A 604 28.94 -5.79 -20.15
CA LEU A 604 28.09 -6.90 -20.59
C LEU A 604 27.69 -6.67 -22.05
N LEU A 605 27.67 -7.73 -22.85
CA LEU A 605 27.38 -7.66 -24.28
C LEU A 605 26.15 -8.49 -24.62
N TYR A 606 25.13 -7.87 -25.18
CA TYR A 606 23.96 -8.52 -25.75
C TYR A 606 24.01 -8.43 -27.28
N HIS A 607 23.60 -9.50 -27.93
CA HIS A 607 23.38 -9.53 -29.37
C HIS A 607 21.93 -9.91 -29.64
N ASN A 608 21.21 -9.00 -30.31
CA ASN A 608 19.76 -9.02 -30.46
C ASN A 608 19.02 -9.07 -29.11
N THR A 609 18.78 -10.27 -28.58
CA THR A 609 18.08 -10.50 -27.31
C THR A 609 18.84 -11.42 -26.36
N GLY A 610 19.98 -11.98 -26.77
CA GLY A 610 20.77 -12.92 -25.97
C GLY A 610 22.00 -12.24 -25.38
N LEU A 611 22.25 -12.44 -24.09
CA LEU A 611 23.54 -12.11 -23.49
C LEU A 611 24.59 -13.06 -24.06
N LEU A 612 25.69 -12.51 -24.58
CA LEU A 612 26.80 -13.30 -25.10
C LEU A 612 27.77 -13.66 -23.98
N ASP A 613 28.12 -14.95 -23.92
CA ASP A 613 29.20 -15.41 -23.06
C ASP A 613 30.51 -14.72 -23.43
N LYS A 614 31.37 -14.52 -22.43
CA LYS A 614 32.64 -13.80 -22.63
C LYS A 614 33.53 -14.40 -23.72
N GLU A 615 33.42 -15.71 -23.95
CA GLU A 615 34.17 -16.44 -24.97
C GLU A 615 33.66 -16.19 -26.39
N SER A 616 32.44 -15.68 -26.55
CA SER A 616 31.77 -15.45 -27.85
C SER A 616 32.10 -14.09 -28.45
N TRP A 617 32.88 -13.24 -27.76
CA TRP A 617 33.24 -11.90 -28.24
C TRP A 617 34.59 -11.44 -27.70
N THR A 618 35.25 -10.55 -28.44
CA THR A 618 36.52 -9.92 -28.04
C THR A 618 36.36 -8.41 -27.94
N LEU A 619 37.11 -7.79 -27.02
CA LEU A 619 37.28 -6.34 -26.94
C LEU A 619 38.71 -6.05 -27.35
N THR A 620 38.89 -5.21 -28.37
CA THR A 620 40.20 -4.79 -28.87
C THR A 620 40.27 -3.27 -28.89
N GLY A 621 41.44 -2.70 -28.62
CA GLY A 621 41.64 -1.25 -28.54
C GLY A 621 42.09 -0.81 -27.15
N ASP A 622 42.29 0.50 -26.99
CA ASP A 622 42.70 1.12 -25.74
C ASP A 622 42.00 2.48 -25.56
N ALA A 623 42.16 3.09 -24.39
CA ALA A 623 41.55 4.39 -24.09
C ALA A 623 41.98 5.51 -25.06
N ALA A 624 43.10 5.37 -25.77
CA ALA A 624 43.59 6.38 -26.72
C ALA A 624 43.02 6.22 -28.13
N THR A 625 42.68 4.99 -28.53
CA THR A 625 42.23 4.63 -29.88
C THR A 625 40.75 4.27 -29.96
N GLY A 626 40.07 4.17 -28.81
CA GLY A 626 38.71 3.66 -28.71
C GLY A 626 38.68 2.14 -28.61
N TYR A 627 37.66 1.60 -27.97
CA TYR A 627 37.46 0.16 -27.88
C TYR A 627 36.55 -0.31 -29.02
N GLN A 628 36.77 -1.53 -29.50
CA GLN A 628 35.94 -2.19 -30.51
C GLN A 628 35.56 -3.57 -29.99
N VAL A 629 34.26 -3.88 -30.01
CA VAL A 629 33.73 -5.20 -29.71
C VAL A 629 33.64 -6.00 -31.00
N SER A 630 34.10 -7.25 -30.99
CA SER A 630 34.04 -8.16 -32.14
C SER A 630 33.34 -9.48 -31.79
N ILE A 631 32.38 -9.92 -32.61
CA ILE A 631 31.62 -11.17 -32.46
C ILE A 631 31.97 -12.08 -33.65
N PRO A 632 32.89 -13.06 -33.50
CA PRO A 632 33.42 -13.84 -34.62
C PRO A 632 32.37 -14.67 -35.36
N ASP A 633 31.40 -15.21 -34.62
CA ASP A 633 30.36 -16.14 -35.08
C ASP A 633 29.00 -15.45 -35.23
N ASN A 634 28.96 -14.15 -35.57
CA ASN A 634 27.70 -13.45 -35.85
C ASN A 634 26.98 -14.14 -37.04
N PRO A 635 25.81 -14.79 -36.84
CA PRO A 635 25.07 -15.42 -37.94
C PRO A 635 24.60 -14.35 -38.93
N GLU A 636 24.71 -14.63 -40.23
CA GLU A 636 24.34 -13.70 -41.30
C GLU A 636 22.85 -13.35 -41.26
N THR A 637 22.48 -12.31 -40.49
CA THR A 637 21.12 -11.76 -40.43
C THR A 637 21.06 -10.38 -41.09
N THR A 638 19.88 -10.03 -41.61
CA THR A 638 19.55 -8.74 -42.20
C THR A 638 19.78 -7.59 -41.21
N ILE A 639 20.14 -6.41 -41.72
CA ILE A 639 20.52 -5.22 -40.93
C ILE A 639 19.53 -4.87 -39.80
N GLU A 640 18.22 -5.06 -40.04
CA GLU A 640 17.16 -4.71 -39.06
C GLU A 640 17.14 -5.62 -37.81
N ASP A 641 17.74 -6.81 -37.86
CA ASP A 641 17.70 -7.84 -36.81
C ASP A 641 19.11 -8.18 -36.27
N ASN A 642 20.02 -7.20 -36.23
CA ASN A 642 21.42 -7.44 -35.86
C ASN A 642 22.00 -6.35 -34.95
N ASN A 643 21.26 -5.88 -33.94
CA ASN A 643 21.77 -4.84 -33.06
C ASN A 643 22.57 -5.44 -31.89
N VAL A 644 23.71 -4.82 -31.60
CA VAL A 644 24.54 -5.14 -30.43
C VAL A 644 24.25 -4.13 -29.34
N ILE A 645 24.01 -4.58 -28.11
CA ILE A 645 23.79 -3.70 -26.96
C ILE A 645 24.90 -3.96 -25.95
N ILE A 646 25.63 -2.91 -25.56
CA ILE A 646 26.59 -2.96 -24.46
C ILE A 646 25.97 -2.36 -23.21
N VAL A 647 26.18 -2.98 -22.07
CA VAL A 647 25.83 -2.43 -20.75
C VAL A 647 27.13 -2.25 -19.96
N VAL A 648 27.42 -1.01 -19.59
CA VAL A 648 28.63 -0.64 -18.85
C VAL A 648 28.28 -0.34 -17.40
N LEU A 649 28.94 -1.03 -16.48
CA LEU A 649 28.86 -0.88 -15.03
C LEU A 649 30.04 -0.03 -14.56
N ARG A 650 29.81 1.20 -14.10
CA ARG A 650 30.90 2.13 -13.76
C ARG A 650 31.30 2.11 -12.29
N ASN A 651 32.60 2.33 -12.03
CA ASN A 651 33.18 2.60 -10.70
C ASN A 651 33.01 1.47 -9.66
N LEU A 652 33.23 0.22 -10.04
CA LEU A 652 33.26 -0.89 -9.07
C LEU A 652 34.60 -0.87 -8.29
N PRO A 653 34.61 -0.80 -6.94
CA PRO A 653 35.85 -0.65 -6.18
C PRO A 653 36.76 -1.89 -6.27
N SER A 654 38.02 -1.69 -6.68
CA SER A 654 39.05 -2.73 -6.74
C SER A 654 39.71 -2.97 -5.37
N ILE A 655 39.84 -4.23 -4.91
CA ILE A 655 40.55 -4.60 -3.66
C ILE A 655 41.52 -5.77 -3.94
N PRO A 656 42.72 -5.84 -3.33
CA PRO A 656 43.76 -6.85 -3.64
C PRO A 656 43.43 -8.30 -3.26
N ASP A 657 43.99 -9.23 -4.04
CA ASP A 657 43.75 -10.68 -4.06
C ASP A 657 43.86 -11.42 -2.71
N GLY A 658 42.95 -12.39 -2.47
CA GLY A 658 43.30 -13.54 -1.62
C GLY A 658 42.25 -14.24 -0.73
N THR A 659 40.94 -13.92 -0.75
CA THR A 659 39.94 -14.71 0.03
C THR A 659 38.55 -14.76 -0.63
N ASP A 660 37.94 -15.97 -0.66
CA ASP A 660 36.61 -16.31 -1.21
C ASP A 660 35.46 -15.67 -0.42
N ILE A 661 34.56 -14.90 -1.05
CA ILE A 661 33.35 -14.35 -0.40
C ILE A 661 32.17 -14.13 -1.40
N SER A 662 30.96 -14.43 -0.93
CA SER A 662 29.64 -14.26 -1.55
C SER A 662 29.22 -12.80 -1.79
N GLY A 663 28.74 -12.49 -2.99
CA GLY A 663 27.98 -11.28 -3.32
C GLY A 663 28.80 -9.99 -3.29
N ILE A 664 29.05 -9.43 -4.48
CA ILE A 664 29.83 -8.20 -4.74
C ILE A 664 31.35 -8.44 -4.68
N ARG A 665 31.94 -8.74 -5.85
CA ARG A 665 33.33 -8.44 -6.26
C ARG A 665 33.54 -8.95 -7.71
N LEU A 666 33.66 -8.04 -8.68
CA LEU A 666 34.15 -8.35 -10.03
C LEU A 666 35.58 -7.83 -10.14
N THR A 667 36.53 -8.66 -10.52
CA THR A 667 37.88 -8.23 -10.91
C THR A 667 37.93 -7.85 -12.38
N ASN A 668 38.89 -6.98 -12.68
CA ASN A 668 39.11 -6.29 -13.94
C ASN A 668 38.98 -7.19 -15.20
N GLY A 669 38.21 -6.69 -16.19
CA GLY A 669 38.08 -7.27 -17.54
C GLY A 669 36.95 -8.27 -17.70
N SER A 670 35.76 -7.78 -18.11
CA SER A 670 34.62 -8.47 -18.73
C SER A 670 34.30 -9.90 -18.25
N VAL A 671 33.15 -10.07 -17.58
CA VAL A 671 32.82 -11.24 -16.77
C VAL A 671 31.75 -12.10 -17.47
N GLY A 672 31.98 -13.41 -17.61
CA GLY A 672 30.95 -14.35 -18.09
C GLY A 672 29.82 -14.54 -17.07
N LEU A 673 28.60 -14.79 -17.54
CA LEU A 673 27.38 -14.89 -16.71
C LEU A 673 27.55 -15.82 -15.50
N SER A 674 28.30 -16.90 -15.67
CA SER A 674 28.61 -17.91 -14.64
C SER A 674 29.33 -17.39 -13.39
N LYS A 675 29.94 -16.20 -13.46
CA LYS A 675 30.64 -15.57 -12.33
C LYS A 675 29.76 -14.59 -11.54
N LEU A 676 28.52 -14.34 -11.96
CA LEU A 676 27.55 -13.57 -11.18
C LEU A 676 26.87 -14.46 -10.13
N GLY A 677 26.34 -13.89 -9.04
CA GLY A 677 25.54 -14.66 -8.09
C GLY A 677 24.27 -15.22 -8.75
N GLN A 678 23.82 -16.41 -8.33
CA GLN A 678 22.70 -17.12 -8.97
C GLN A 678 21.43 -16.26 -9.07
N ASP A 679 21.17 -15.39 -8.09
CA ASP A 679 20.01 -14.49 -8.09
C ASP A 679 20.11 -13.42 -9.19
N VAL A 680 21.32 -12.93 -9.46
CA VAL A 680 21.59 -11.97 -10.55
C VAL A 680 21.57 -12.68 -11.90
N GLN A 681 22.10 -13.90 -11.98
CA GLN A 681 21.97 -14.74 -13.18
C GLN A 681 20.51 -15.01 -13.52
N ASN A 682 19.68 -15.31 -12.52
CA ASN A 682 18.26 -15.56 -12.70
C ASN A 682 17.52 -14.28 -13.12
N ALA A 683 17.84 -13.13 -12.55
CA ALA A 683 17.26 -11.85 -12.95
C ALA A 683 17.61 -11.47 -14.40
N ILE A 684 18.85 -11.71 -14.82
CA ILE A 684 19.33 -11.43 -16.18
C ILE A 684 18.73 -12.41 -17.19
N ASN A 685 18.72 -13.72 -16.88
CA ASN A 685 18.18 -14.75 -17.78
C ASN A 685 16.65 -14.64 -17.99
N ASN A 686 15.94 -14.02 -17.05
CA ASN A 686 14.49 -13.85 -17.13
C ASN A 686 14.08 -12.51 -17.77
N ALA A 687 15.02 -11.62 -18.07
CA ALA A 687 14.73 -10.34 -18.71
C ALA A 687 14.80 -10.48 -20.25
N SER A 688 13.65 -10.63 -20.89
CA SER A 688 13.51 -10.29 -22.32
C SER A 688 13.81 -8.79 -22.51
N GLY A 689 14.05 -8.32 -23.74
CA GLY A 689 14.35 -6.90 -24.00
C GLY A 689 13.33 -5.89 -23.45
N ASP A 690 12.10 -6.34 -23.16
CA ASP A 690 11.07 -5.54 -22.47
C ASP A 690 11.09 -5.70 -20.94
N GLY A 691 11.59 -6.83 -20.42
CA GLY A 691 11.83 -7.05 -19.00
C GLY A 691 12.92 -6.15 -18.43
N VAL A 692 13.97 -5.83 -19.21
CA VAL A 692 15.00 -4.85 -18.80
C VAL A 692 14.42 -3.43 -18.71
N LYS A 693 13.53 -3.06 -19.65
CA LYS A 693 12.82 -1.76 -19.63
C LYS A 693 11.88 -1.65 -18.44
N GLN A 694 11.16 -2.73 -18.12
CA GLN A 694 10.24 -2.78 -16.99
C GLN A 694 11.00 -2.78 -15.65
N TRP A 695 12.09 -3.55 -15.54
CA TRP A 695 12.97 -3.54 -14.38
C TRP A 695 13.59 -2.16 -14.11
N ALA A 696 14.06 -1.45 -15.16
CA ALA A 696 14.58 -0.09 -15.05
C ALA A 696 13.49 0.91 -14.60
N LYS A 697 12.25 0.74 -15.09
CA LYS A 697 11.09 1.55 -14.72
C LYS A 697 10.67 1.33 -13.25
N ASP A 698 10.71 0.07 -12.79
CA ASP A 698 10.30 -0.33 -11.44
C ASP A 698 11.33 0.05 -10.36
N HIS A 699 12.57 0.39 -10.75
CA HIS A 699 13.65 0.85 -9.86
C HIS A 699 14.00 2.35 -10.03
N GLY A 700 13.13 3.14 -10.65
CA GLY A 700 13.23 4.61 -10.65
C GLY A 700 14.05 5.25 -11.79
N LEU A 701 14.38 4.51 -12.86
CA LEU A 701 15.14 5.01 -14.02
C LEU A 701 14.23 5.42 -15.21
N GLY A 702 12.92 5.56 -14.98
CA GLY A 702 11.90 5.74 -16.03
C GLY A 702 11.97 7.05 -16.82
N ASP A 703 12.65 8.08 -16.33
CA ASP A 703 12.71 9.39 -16.99
C ASP A 703 13.77 9.47 -18.11
N PHE A 704 14.73 8.53 -18.15
CA PHE A 704 15.77 8.47 -19.19
C PHE A 704 15.24 7.99 -20.56
N LEU A 705 14.07 7.34 -20.61
CA LEU A 705 13.47 6.83 -21.86
C LEU A 705 12.57 7.84 -22.59
N LYS A 706 12.34 9.04 -22.02
CA LYS A 706 11.50 10.09 -22.62
C LYS A 706 12.20 10.91 -23.73
N THR A 707 13.50 10.73 -23.94
CA THR A 707 14.30 11.57 -24.87
C THR A 707 14.58 10.96 -26.25
N LEU A 708 14.06 9.76 -26.57
CA LEU A 708 14.11 9.24 -27.94
C LEU A 708 12.89 9.72 -28.75
N LYS A 709 13.02 10.89 -29.38
CA LYS A 709 12.08 11.34 -30.42
C LYS A 709 12.23 10.45 -31.65
N PHE A 710 11.16 9.72 -31.98
CA PHE A 710 10.90 9.29 -33.35
C PHE A 710 9.94 10.30 -33.98
N ASP A 711 10.29 10.78 -35.17
CA ASP A 711 9.51 11.76 -35.93
C ASP A 711 8.07 11.26 -36.18
N GLU A 712 7.09 11.97 -35.62
CA GLU A 712 5.66 11.70 -35.82
C GLU A 712 5.23 12.12 -37.23
N ILE A 713 4.79 11.13 -38.02
CA ILE A 713 3.94 11.31 -39.18
C ILE A 713 2.55 11.75 -38.69
N VAL A 714 2.22 13.00 -38.98
CA VAL A 714 0.91 13.62 -38.73
C VAL A 714 -0.16 12.99 -39.61
N LEU A 715 -1.18 12.38 -39.00
CA LEU A 715 -2.50 12.19 -39.61
C LEU A 715 -3.55 12.97 -38.81
N LEU A 716 -4.14 13.95 -39.48
CA LEU A 716 -5.19 14.85 -39.00
C LEU A 716 -6.50 14.09 -38.72
N ASN A 717 -7.22 14.48 -37.66
CA ASN A 717 -8.67 14.29 -37.59
C ASN A 717 -9.40 15.64 -37.49
N GLU A 718 -10.60 15.67 -38.06
CA GLU A 718 -11.44 16.85 -38.28
C GLU A 718 -12.26 17.18 -37.02
N ALA A 719 -11.73 18.00 -36.12
CA ALA A 719 -12.53 18.81 -35.18
C ALA A 719 -11.64 19.88 -34.53
N GLY A 720 -11.38 20.97 -35.26
CA GLY A 720 -10.53 22.07 -34.80
C GLY A 720 -11.02 22.71 -33.50
N THR A 721 -10.34 22.40 -32.39
CA THR A 721 -10.32 23.21 -31.17
C THR A 721 -8.90 23.17 -30.61
N TYR A 722 -8.23 24.33 -30.52
CA TYR A 722 -6.86 24.45 -30.00
C TYR A 722 -6.89 24.81 -28.50
N TYR A 723 -6.03 24.17 -27.71
CA TYR A 723 -5.62 24.67 -26.39
C TYR A 723 -4.17 25.13 -26.51
N VAL A 724 -3.89 26.39 -26.16
CA VAL A 724 -2.53 26.93 -26.03
C VAL A 724 -2.13 26.82 -24.57
N ASP A 725 -1.07 26.07 -24.30
CA ASP A 725 -0.46 25.95 -22.98
C ASP A 725 0.41 27.20 -22.73
N TYR A 726 0.18 27.89 -21.61
CA TYR A 726 0.96 29.07 -21.22
C TYR A 726 1.86 28.72 -20.04
N ASP A 727 3.15 28.91 -20.21
CA ASP A 727 4.11 28.84 -19.10
C ASP A 727 4.02 30.11 -18.22
N VAL A 728 4.27 29.93 -16.93
CA VAL A 728 3.80 30.73 -15.79
C VAL A 728 4.46 32.12 -15.66
N ASN A 729 5.21 32.59 -16.66
CA ASN A 729 5.97 33.85 -16.61
C ASN A 729 5.68 34.86 -17.73
N GLY A 730 4.62 34.69 -18.52
CA GLY A 730 4.03 35.81 -19.27
C GLY A 730 4.88 36.45 -20.37
N THR A 731 5.85 35.75 -20.96
CA THR A 731 6.49 36.15 -22.22
C THR A 731 6.18 35.18 -23.35
N ILE A 732 5.67 35.73 -24.46
CA ILE A 732 5.35 35.02 -25.69
C ILE A 732 6.67 34.78 -26.47
N PRO A 733 7.03 33.56 -26.86
CA PRO A 733 8.11 33.34 -27.81
C PRO A 733 7.65 33.73 -29.22
N ASP A 734 8.52 34.39 -29.98
CA ASP A 734 8.29 34.74 -31.40
C ASP A 734 7.82 33.52 -32.21
N LEU A 735 6.61 33.62 -32.77
CA LEU A 735 6.09 32.68 -33.77
C LEU A 735 6.38 33.24 -35.17
N PRO A 736 6.98 32.45 -36.09
CA PRO A 736 7.20 32.90 -37.46
C PRO A 736 5.90 32.88 -38.27
N ASP A 737 5.61 34.05 -38.86
CA ASP A 737 4.74 34.33 -40.02
C ASP A 737 3.52 33.42 -40.27
N TYR A 738 2.37 33.81 -39.73
CA TYR A 738 1.06 33.49 -40.33
C TYR A 738 0.11 34.69 -40.25
N HIS A 739 0.30 35.65 -41.16
CA HIS A 739 -0.69 36.69 -41.44
C HIS A 739 -1.86 36.11 -42.25
N ASN A 740 -3.08 36.48 -41.84
CA ASN A 740 -4.39 36.29 -42.48
C ASN A 740 -5.18 35.04 -42.07
N LYS A 741 -6.00 35.17 -41.02
CA LYS A 741 -7.48 35.07 -41.07
C LYS A 741 -8.12 35.13 -39.67
N GLY A 742 -8.98 36.14 -39.45
CA GLY A 742 -10.14 36.07 -38.55
C GLY A 742 -10.04 36.84 -37.22
N ASN A 743 -10.95 37.81 -37.03
CA ASN A 743 -11.14 38.55 -35.77
C ASN A 743 -11.57 37.59 -34.64
N VAL A 744 -10.90 37.64 -33.50
CA VAL A 744 -11.25 36.86 -32.30
C VAL A 744 -12.19 37.69 -31.43
N PHE A 745 -13.34 37.11 -31.03
CA PHE A 745 -14.29 37.72 -30.09
C PHE A 745 -14.04 37.17 -28.69
N VAL A 746 -13.83 38.05 -27.71
CA VAL A 746 -13.74 37.67 -26.30
C VAL A 746 -14.79 38.46 -25.52
N GLU A 747 -15.75 37.76 -24.92
CA GLU A 747 -16.76 38.36 -24.04
C GLU A 747 -16.27 38.29 -22.59
N LEU A 748 -16.04 39.43 -21.94
CA LEU A 748 -15.49 39.54 -20.59
C LEU A 748 -16.57 40.04 -19.61
N GLU A 749 -16.74 39.33 -18.50
CA GLU A 749 -17.66 39.68 -17.41
C GLU A 749 -16.85 40.32 -16.26
N VAL A 750 -17.22 41.54 -15.85
CA VAL A 750 -16.45 42.34 -14.89
C VAL A 750 -17.27 42.59 -13.62
N ILE A 751 -16.70 42.26 -12.46
CA ILE A 751 -17.32 42.50 -11.14
C ILE A 751 -16.69 43.76 -10.53
N LEU A 752 -17.51 44.77 -10.23
CA LEU A 752 -17.09 46.00 -9.57
C LEU A 752 -17.22 45.86 -8.04
N VAL A 753 -16.12 46.08 -7.32
CA VAL A 753 -16.11 46.18 -5.85
C VAL A 753 -15.49 47.55 -5.49
N GLU A 754 -16.29 48.41 -4.85
CA GLU A 754 -15.87 49.66 -4.18
C GLU A 754 -14.87 50.56 -4.95
N ASN A 755 -15.21 50.97 -6.19
CA ASN A 755 -14.49 52.01 -6.96
C ASN A 755 -12.99 51.77 -7.23
N ILE A 756 -12.49 50.53 -7.12
CA ILE A 756 -11.15 50.14 -7.57
C ILE A 756 -11.29 49.20 -8.77
N VAL A 757 -10.76 49.61 -9.92
CA VAL A 757 -10.68 48.75 -11.12
C VAL A 757 -9.50 47.79 -10.94
N ILE A 758 -9.79 46.58 -10.46
CA ILE A 758 -8.81 45.49 -10.47
C ILE A 758 -9.01 44.70 -11.78
N LYS A 759 -8.03 44.76 -12.69
CA LYS A 759 -8.01 43.91 -13.88
C LYS A 759 -7.46 42.54 -13.51
N THR A 760 -8.35 41.59 -13.21
CA THR A 760 -7.99 40.17 -13.05
C THR A 760 -8.84 39.33 -14.00
N MET A 761 -8.18 38.50 -14.82
CA MET A 761 -8.83 37.51 -15.68
C MET A 761 -9.16 36.28 -14.82
N ILE A 762 -10.43 36.09 -14.46
CA ILE A 762 -10.87 34.94 -13.67
C ILE A 762 -11.37 33.86 -14.63
N ILE A 763 -10.66 32.72 -14.70
CA ILE A 763 -11.13 31.51 -15.39
C ILE A 763 -12.08 30.75 -14.45
N LYS A 764 -13.26 30.37 -14.99
CA LYS A 764 -14.38 29.73 -14.27
C LYS A 764 -13.95 28.60 -13.35
N GLY A 765 -14.30 28.70 -12.06
CA GLY A 765 -14.22 27.55 -11.17
C GLY A 765 -14.38 27.75 -9.66
N ALA A 766 -15.20 28.67 -9.16
CA ALA A 766 -15.74 28.61 -7.79
C ALA A 766 -16.78 29.72 -7.56
N THR A 767 -18.04 29.37 -7.26
CA THR A 767 -19.05 30.34 -6.82
C THR A 767 -19.12 30.37 -5.30
N THR A 768 -18.54 31.42 -4.69
CA THR A 768 -18.97 31.90 -3.37
C THR A 768 -19.78 33.18 -3.57
N PHE A 769 -20.97 33.21 -2.96
CA PHE A 769 -21.92 34.32 -3.03
C PHE A 769 -21.30 35.62 -2.52
N LEU A 770 -21.27 36.67 -3.36
CA LEU A 770 -21.00 38.05 -2.96
C LEU A 770 -22.17 38.95 -3.42
N PRO A 771 -22.60 39.95 -2.62
CA PRO A 771 -23.85 40.67 -2.83
C PRO A 771 -23.67 42.01 -3.56
N ASN A 772 -23.08 42.02 -4.77
CA ASN A 772 -22.89 43.25 -5.56
C ASN A 772 -23.53 43.16 -6.96
N PRO A 773 -24.00 44.29 -7.54
CA PRO A 773 -24.63 44.32 -8.87
C PRO A 773 -23.62 44.05 -9.98
N ILE A 774 -24.00 43.19 -10.93
CA ILE A 774 -23.17 42.78 -12.08
C ILE A 774 -23.58 43.59 -13.33
N TYR A 775 -22.58 44.15 -14.01
CA TYR A 775 -22.75 44.90 -15.26
C TYR A 775 -21.92 44.27 -16.40
N LYS A 776 -22.40 44.37 -17.65
CA LYS A 776 -21.75 43.79 -18.83
C LYS A 776 -21.47 44.86 -19.89
N THR A 777 -20.31 44.79 -20.57
CA THR A 777 -19.94 45.59 -21.76
C THR A 777 -19.03 44.78 -22.70
N THR A 778 -18.85 45.20 -23.96
CA THR A 778 -18.11 44.47 -25.01
C THR A 778 -16.88 45.27 -25.47
N TRP A 779 -15.74 44.58 -25.61
CA TRP A 779 -14.46 45.16 -26.03
C TRP A 779 -13.97 44.51 -27.32
N TYR A 780 -13.33 45.31 -28.18
CA TYR A 780 -12.76 44.86 -29.46
C TYR A 780 -11.24 45.02 -29.45
N PHE A 781 -10.55 44.05 -30.03
CA PHE A 781 -9.13 44.13 -30.36
C PHE A 781 -8.99 44.38 -31.86
N ASP A 782 -8.24 45.43 -32.23
CA ASP A 782 -7.89 45.65 -33.63
C ASP A 782 -6.67 44.80 -34.04
N GLU A 783 -6.37 44.80 -35.34
CA GLU A 783 -5.25 44.10 -35.97
C GLU A 783 -3.85 44.51 -35.44
N ASN A 784 -3.78 45.58 -34.64
CA ASN A 784 -2.55 46.05 -34.00
C ASN A 784 -2.55 45.79 -32.47
N GLY A 785 -3.55 45.07 -31.95
CA GLY A 785 -3.67 44.77 -30.52
C GLY A 785 -4.21 45.91 -29.66
N ASN A 786 -4.72 47.00 -30.25
CA ASN A 786 -5.32 48.10 -29.48
C ASN A 786 -6.75 47.73 -29.06
N ILE A 787 -7.10 48.07 -27.82
CA ILE A 787 -8.41 47.75 -27.25
C ILE A 787 -9.34 48.97 -27.33
N THR A 788 -10.50 48.81 -27.95
CA THR A 788 -11.54 49.86 -28.01
C THR A 788 -12.83 49.35 -27.37
N GLU A 789 -13.30 50.02 -26.31
CA GLU A 789 -14.59 49.74 -25.66
C GLU A 789 -15.72 50.23 -26.57
N LYS A 790 -16.69 49.35 -26.89
CA LYS A 790 -17.83 49.71 -27.73
C LYS A 790 -19.10 49.02 -27.23
N GLY A 791 -19.74 49.63 -26.23
CA GLY A 791 -21.04 49.22 -25.70
C GLY A 791 -21.42 50.02 -24.45
N GLU A 792 -22.71 50.30 -24.26
CA GLU A 792 -23.22 50.84 -22.99
C GLU A 792 -23.29 49.73 -21.95
N TRP A 793 -22.84 50.02 -20.73
CA TRP A 793 -22.90 49.10 -19.61
C TRP A 793 -24.34 48.70 -19.32
N THR A 794 -24.67 47.43 -19.53
CA THR A 794 -26.02 46.90 -19.32
C THR A 794 -26.06 46.12 -18.01
N LYS A 795 -26.99 46.48 -17.11
CA LYS A 795 -27.22 45.81 -15.82
C LYS A 795 -27.95 44.48 -16.06
N VAL A 796 -27.37 43.36 -15.65
CA VAL A 796 -27.84 42.02 -16.09
C VAL A 796 -28.80 41.35 -15.10
N LEU A 797 -28.83 41.77 -13.84
CA LEU A 797 -29.75 41.21 -12.83
C LEU A 797 -30.28 42.29 -11.88
N ASP A 798 -31.61 42.32 -11.71
CA ASP A 798 -32.27 43.03 -10.62
C ASP A 798 -32.36 42.08 -9.43
N SER A 799 -31.41 42.20 -8.50
CA SER A 799 -31.57 41.60 -7.19
C SER A 799 -32.78 42.26 -6.54
N THR A 800 -33.87 41.53 -6.37
CA THR A 800 -35.05 41.96 -5.60
C THR A 800 -34.62 42.66 -4.32
N ASP A 801 -35.10 43.89 -4.15
CA ASP A 801 -34.84 44.80 -3.04
C ASP A 801 -34.82 44.09 -1.69
N ILE A 802 -33.61 43.85 -1.15
CA ILE A 802 -33.44 43.70 0.29
C ILE A 802 -33.41 45.13 0.83
N VAL A 803 -34.60 45.59 1.18
CA VAL A 803 -34.82 46.89 1.82
C VAL A 803 -33.98 46.95 3.09
N ASN A 804 -33.04 47.90 3.10
CA ASN A 804 -32.25 48.28 4.25
C ASN A 804 -33.15 49.08 5.21
N ASP A 805 -34.09 48.41 5.89
CA ASP A 805 -34.97 49.03 6.88
C ASP A 805 -34.52 48.68 8.30
N PHE A 806 -33.76 49.59 8.91
CA PHE A 806 -33.38 49.57 10.32
C PHE A 806 -34.51 50.06 11.26
N THR A 807 -35.75 50.25 10.80
CA THR A 807 -36.78 50.94 11.58
C THR A 807 -38.13 50.25 11.79
N THR A 808 -38.40 49.04 11.26
CA THR A 808 -39.68 48.37 11.58
C THR A 808 -39.53 46.94 12.14
N GLY A 809 -40.01 46.77 13.36
CA GLY A 809 -39.88 45.54 14.14
C GLY A 809 -40.75 44.38 13.67
N GLY A 810 -40.24 43.17 13.90
CA GLY A 810 -41.03 41.98 14.23
C GLY A 810 -41.62 41.14 13.09
N ALA A 811 -42.08 41.74 11.99
CA ALA A 811 -42.90 41.00 11.02
C ALA A 811 -42.09 40.20 9.96
N THR A 812 -40.91 40.67 9.57
CA THR A 812 -40.13 40.10 8.45
C THR A 812 -39.40 38.80 8.80
N LYS A 813 -39.18 38.51 10.10
CA LYS A 813 -38.64 37.22 10.56
C LYS A 813 -39.62 36.05 10.39
N ALA A 814 -40.92 36.32 10.37
CA ALA A 814 -41.92 35.28 10.15
C ALA A 814 -42.00 34.86 8.67
N ALA A 815 -41.92 35.83 7.75
CA ALA A 815 -41.97 35.56 6.30
C ALA A 815 -40.72 34.83 5.78
N SER A 816 -39.52 35.15 6.31
CA SER A 816 -38.30 34.40 5.96
C SER A 816 -38.29 33.00 6.57
N ALA A 817 -38.85 32.81 7.77
CA ALA A 817 -39.05 31.49 8.35
C ALA A 817 -40.04 30.65 7.55
N GLU A 818 -41.13 31.24 7.02
CA GLU A 818 -42.12 30.54 6.20
C GLU A 818 -41.53 30.11 4.84
N THR A 819 -40.75 30.97 4.18
CA THR A 819 -40.09 30.65 2.90
C THR A 819 -38.99 29.60 3.07
N VAL A 820 -38.20 29.67 4.15
CA VAL A 820 -37.24 28.62 4.51
C VAL A 820 -37.97 27.32 4.85
N LYS A 821 -39.14 27.38 5.51
CA LYS A 821 -39.97 26.22 5.81
C LYS A 821 -40.55 25.59 4.54
N ILE A 822 -40.97 26.37 3.55
CA ILE A 822 -41.47 25.88 2.25
C ILE A 822 -40.34 25.22 1.44
N LEU A 823 -39.16 25.85 1.35
CA LEU A 823 -38.00 25.27 0.66
C LEU A 823 -37.48 24.00 1.34
N LYS A 824 -37.51 23.97 2.67
CA LYS A 824 -37.18 22.78 3.46
C LYS A 824 -38.24 21.69 3.28
N THR A 825 -39.53 22.05 3.20
CA THR A 825 -40.62 21.08 3.00
C THR A 825 -40.61 20.46 1.59
N GLU A 826 -40.27 21.20 0.54
CA GLU A 826 -40.13 20.64 -0.82
C GLU A 826 -38.88 19.76 -0.96
N THR A 827 -37.77 20.13 -0.32
CA THR A 827 -36.55 19.31 -0.27
C THR A 827 -36.77 18.04 0.57
N ASP A 828 -37.45 18.16 1.71
CA ASP A 828 -37.77 17.06 2.61
C ASP A 828 -38.78 16.09 1.97
N LYS A 829 -39.77 16.58 1.20
CA LYS A 829 -40.70 15.72 0.43
C LYS A 829 -39.97 14.84 -0.59
N LYS A 830 -38.95 15.36 -1.28
CA LYS A 830 -38.12 14.57 -2.22
C LYS A 830 -37.16 13.59 -1.52
N MET A 831 -36.93 13.76 -0.22
CA MET A 831 -36.06 12.91 0.60
C MET A 831 -36.82 11.92 1.50
N GLN A 832 -38.16 11.88 1.43
CA GLN A 832 -38.96 10.92 2.19
C GLN A 832 -38.69 9.51 1.67
N LYS A 833 -38.27 8.62 2.58
CA LYS A 833 -38.07 7.19 2.32
C LYS A 833 -39.28 6.61 1.58
N ASN A 834 -39.03 5.94 0.46
CA ASN A 834 -40.00 5.35 -0.47
C ASN A 834 -40.84 6.35 -1.30
N THR A 835 -40.40 7.60 -1.47
CA THR A 835 -41.08 8.56 -2.35
C THR A 835 -40.48 8.53 -3.75
N LEU A 836 -41.34 8.31 -4.77
CA LEU A 836 -40.96 8.23 -6.17
C LEU A 836 -40.82 9.66 -6.76
N ASP A 837 -39.65 10.00 -7.30
CA ASP A 837 -39.51 11.21 -8.11
C ASP A 837 -39.99 10.92 -9.55
N SER A 838 -41.20 11.38 -9.87
CA SER A 838 -41.84 11.17 -11.19
C SER A 838 -41.08 11.80 -12.36
N THR A 839 -40.11 12.68 -12.09
CA THR A 839 -39.25 13.27 -13.13
C THR A 839 -37.97 12.48 -13.41
N ASN A 840 -37.57 11.51 -12.57
CA ASN A 840 -36.29 10.80 -12.74
C ASN A 840 -36.22 9.33 -12.27
N VAL A 841 -37.36 8.66 -12.00
CA VAL A 841 -37.45 7.20 -11.68
C VAL A 841 -36.46 6.74 -10.60
N MET A 842 -36.23 7.59 -9.60
CA MET A 842 -35.43 7.25 -8.42
C MET A 842 -36.36 6.92 -7.24
N THR A 843 -36.07 5.82 -6.55
CA THR A 843 -36.69 5.45 -5.28
C THR A 843 -35.65 5.62 -4.17
N ASN A 844 -35.85 6.61 -3.30
CA ASN A 844 -34.99 6.85 -2.15
C ASN A 844 -35.30 5.84 -1.03
N LEU A 845 -34.38 4.93 -0.72
CA LEU A 845 -34.55 3.91 0.32
C LEU A 845 -34.00 4.36 1.69
N SER A 846 -32.95 5.18 1.68
CA SER A 846 -32.38 5.85 2.85
C SER A 846 -31.37 6.92 2.44
N ARG A 847 -30.79 7.66 3.42
CA ARG A 847 -29.68 8.61 3.21
C ARG A 847 -28.49 8.03 2.43
N TYR A 848 -28.29 6.72 2.51
CA TYR A 848 -27.16 6.03 1.89
C TYR A 848 -27.57 4.98 0.87
N GLN A 849 -28.87 4.90 0.54
CA GLN A 849 -29.39 3.88 -0.36
C GLN A 849 -30.47 4.45 -1.27
N PHE A 850 -30.31 4.25 -2.57
CA PHE A 850 -31.34 4.60 -3.55
C PHE A 850 -31.26 3.64 -4.74
N THR A 851 -32.38 3.52 -5.46
CA THR A 851 -32.48 2.73 -6.68
C THR A 851 -32.92 3.62 -7.82
N LYS A 852 -32.27 3.51 -8.97
CA LYS A 852 -32.62 4.22 -10.21
C LYS A 852 -32.91 3.22 -11.32
N ASN A 853 -34.04 3.39 -12.00
CA ASN A 853 -34.42 2.59 -13.16
C ASN A 853 -34.29 3.45 -14.42
N PHE A 854 -33.53 2.99 -15.41
CA PHE A 854 -33.20 3.76 -16.61
C PHE A 854 -34.18 3.55 -17.77
N GLY A 855 -35.28 2.80 -17.54
CA GLY A 855 -36.20 2.43 -18.60
C GLY A 855 -35.59 1.43 -19.58
N GLU A 856 -36.24 1.27 -20.72
CA GLU A 856 -35.81 0.36 -21.78
C GLU A 856 -34.83 1.06 -22.73
N THR A 857 -33.64 0.51 -22.87
CA THR A 857 -32.64 0.93 -23.86
C THR A 857 -32.76 0.05 -25.10
N VAL A 858 -33.10 0.66 -26.22
CA VAL A 858 -33.16 -0.01 -27.52
C VAL A 858 -31.83 0.19 -28.22
N PHE A 859 -31.21 -0.92 -28.64
CA PHE A 859 -30.00 -0.90 -29.44
C PHE A 859 -30.35 -0.77 -30.92
N ASP A 860 -29.61 0.05 -31.66
CA ASP A 860 -30.03 0.51 -32.99
C ASP A 860 -29.80 -0.53 -34.09
N ARG A 861 -28.76 -1.38 -34.00
CA ARG A 861 -28.31 -2.19 -35.15
C ARG A 861 -28.15 -3.68 -34.88
N ASN A 862 -28.83 -4.53 -35.66
CA ASN A 862 -28.81 -5.99 -35.48
C ASN A 862 -27.49 -6.67 -35.89
N ASP A 863 -26.63 -6.01 -36.66
CA ASP A 863 -25.50 -6.62 -37.36
C ASP A 863 -24.13 -6.34 -36.70
N VAL A 864 -24.11 -5.51 -35.66
CA VAL A 864 -22.88 -5.03 -35.01
C VAL A 864 -22.99 -5.11 -33.50
N SER A 865 -21.83 -5.22 -32.84
CA SER A 865 -21.74 -4.99 -31.41
C SER A 865 -21.95 -3.52 -31.10
N GLU A 866 -22.76 -3.25 -30.09
CA GLU A 866 -23.07 -1.91 -29.59
C GLU A 866 -22.88 -1.90 -28.09
N ALA A 867 -22.58 -0.75 -27.52
CA ALA A 867 -22.43 -0.60 -26.08
C ALA A 867 -23.36 0.50 -25.56
N VAL A 868 -23.78 0.33 -24.31
CA VAL A 868 -24.40 1.37 -23.51
C VAL A 868 -23.61 1.50 -22.21
N GLU A 869 -23.40 2.73 -21.74
CA GLU A 869 -22.56 3.01 -20.58
C GLU A 869 -23.39 3.48 -19.40
N LEU A 870 -23.32 2.80 -18.27
CA LEU A 870 -23.84 3.37 -17.02
C LEU A 870 -22.79 4.30 -16.44
N ILE A 871 -23.03 5.61 -16.55
CA ILE A 871 -22.13 6.68 -16.09
C ILE A 871 -22.55 7.09 -14.68
N ILE A 872 -21.64 6.95 -13.73
CA ILE A 872 -21.87 7.27 -12.31
C ILE A 872 -20.88 8.38 -11.91
N PRO A 873 -21.34 9.65 -11.88
CA PRO A 873 -20.53 10.77 -11.40
C PRO A 873 -20.44 10.78 -9.87
N PHE A 874 -19.34 11.30 -9.34
CA PHE A 874 -19.11 11.48 -7.91
C PHE A 874 -18.40 12.80 -7.63
N ALA A 875 -18.82 13.59 -6.64
CA ALA A 875 -18.09 14.82 -6.29
C ALA A 875 -16.84 14.56 -5.43
N ASN A 876 -16.88 13.48 -4.63
CA ASN A 876 -15.88 13.09 -3.62
C ASN A 876 -15.60 11.57 -3.71
N ALA A 877 -14.80 11.04 -2.79
CA ALA A 877 -14.54 9.61 -2.67
C ALA A 877 -15.85 8.79 -2.61
N PHE A 878 -15.95 7.75 -3.44
CA PHE A 878 -17.06 6.79 -3.41
C PHE A 878 -16.59 5.49 -2.74
N SER A 879 -17.30 5.06 -1.70
CA SER A 879 -17.12 3.73 -1.12
C SER A 879 -18.50 3.12 -0.92
N GLY A 880 -18.73 1.93 -1.46
CA GLY A 880 -20.04 1.30 -1.40
C GLY A 880 -20.26 0.19 -2.42
N THR A 881 -21.51 -0.23 -2.55
CA THR A 881 -21.95 -1.25 -3.50
C THR A 881 -22.87 -0.67 -4.57
N VAL A 882 -22.70 -1.13 -5.81
CA VAL A 882 -23.61 -0.87 -6.94
C VAL A 882 -24.17 -2.21 -7.38
N GLU A 883 -25.47 -2.41 -7.17
CA GLU A 883 -26.19 -3.61 -7.57
C GLU A 883 -26.92 -3.33 -8.90
N LEU A 884 -26.56 -4.05 -9.96
CA LEU A 884 -27.20 -3.95 -11.26
C LEU A 884 -28.13 -5.13 -11.48
N LYS A 885 -29.41 -4.85 -11.73
CA LYS A 885 -30.37 -5.79 -12.31
C LYS A 885 -30.58 -5.42 -13.77
N LEU A 886 -30.23 -6.36 -14.63
CA LEU A 886 -30.35 -6.26 -16.07
C LEU A 886 -31.40 -7.26 -16.52
N ALA A 887 -32.31 -6.85 -17.38
CA ALA A 887 -33.26 -7.76 -17.99
C ALA A 887 -33.48 -7.41 -19.46
N SER A 888 -33.59 -8.44 -20.30
CA SER A 888 -34.07 -8.29 -21.67
C SER A 888 -35.60 -8.27 -21.64
N THR A 889 -36.22 -7.29 -22.29
CA THR A 889 -37.69 -7.17 -22.34
C THR A 889 -38.35 -8.17 -23.30
N TYR A 890 -37.58 -8.81 -24.18
CA TYR A 890 -38.08 -9.84 -25.08
C TYR A 890 -38.19 -11.19 -24.38
N ALA A 891 -39.36 -11.49 -23.83
CA ALA A 891 -39.66 -12.75 -23.15
C ALA A 891 -39.57 -14.00 -24.05
N ASN A 892 -39.65 -13.83 -25.38
CA ASN A 892 -39.69 -14.91 -26.37
C ASN A 892 -38.46 -14.99 -27.29
N SER A 893 -37.40 -14.20 -27.05
CA SER A 893 -36.17 -14.27 -27.86
C SER A 893 -35.09 -15.10 -27.16
N ASN A 894 -34.03 -15.45 -27.90
CA ASN A 894 -32.84 -16.11 -27.36
C ASN A 894 -32.10 -15.29 -26.27
N ALA A 895 -32.58 -14.09 -25.94
CA ALA A 895 -32.08 -13.27 -24.84
C ALA A 895 -33.00 -13.24 -23.61
N SER A 896 -34.05 -14.06 -23.55
CA SER A 896 -35.00 -14.09 -22.44
C SER A 896 -34.28 -14.31 -21.11
N GLY A 897 -34.52 -13.47 -20.10
CA GLY A 897 -33.88 -13.58 -18.78
C GLY A 897 -33.19 -12.28 -18.36
N GLY A 898 -32.25 -12.39 -17.42
CA GLY A 898 -31.55 -11.24 -16.87
C GLY A 898 -30.24 -11.59 -16.18
N ALA A 899 -29.56 -10.56 -15.69
CA ALA A 899 -28.38 -10.67 -14.84
C ALA A 899 -28.57 -9.84 -13.57
N PHE A 900 -28.05 -10.35 -12.46
CA PHE A 900 -27.90 -9.61 -11.22
C PHE A 900 -26.42 -9.60 -10.84
N ILE A 901 -25.84 -8.40 -10.79
CA ILE A 901 -24.41 -8.18 -10.63
C ILE A 901 -24.20 -7.18 -9.49
N ILE A 902 -23.23 -7.43 -8.63
CA ILE A 902 -22.87 -6.53 -7.53
C ILE A 902 -21.43 -6.07 -7.76
N PHE A 903 -21.22 -4.76 -7.78
CA PHE A 903 -19.91 -4.13 -7.76
C PHE A 903 -19.63 -3.58 -6.37
N ASN A 904 -18.58 -4.08 -5.70
CA ASN A 904 -18.05 -3.50 -4.47
C ASN A 904 -16.93 -2.54 -4.86
N LEU A 905 -17.09 -1.25 -4.57
CA LEU A 905 -16.22 -0.19 -5.10
C LEU A 905 -15.67 0.69 -3.98
N CYS A 906 -14.41 1.07 -4.12
CA CYS A 906 -13.76 2.13 -3.34
C CYS A 906 -12.91 3.00 -4.26
N LEU A 907 -13.18 4.32 -4.26
CA LEU A 907 -12.59 5.33 -5.13
C LEU A 907 -12.11 6.52 -4.28
N THR A 908 -10.95 7.10 -4.63
CA THR A 908 -10.45 8.34 -3.99
C THR A 908 -11.25 9.58 -4.47
N PRO A 909 -11.11 10.75 -3.81
CA PRO A 909 -11.72 12.00 -4.28
C PRO A 909 -11.28 12.44 -5.69
N GLU A 910 -10.11 12.00 -6.13
CA GLU A 910 -9.52 12.25 -7.46
C GLU A 910 -10.04 11.26 -8.52
N GLY A 911 -10.82 10.26 -8.12
CA GLY A 911 -11.38 9.24 -9.01
C GLY A 911 -10.49 8.04 -9.27
N THR A 912 -9.40 7.90 -8.51
CA THR A 912 -8.54 6.71 -8.58
C THR A 912 -9.26 5.52 -7.95
N LEU A 913 -9.36 4.42 -8.69
CA LEU A 913 -9.95 3.17 -8.22
C LEU A 913 -8.99 2.48 -7.23
N ILE A 914 -9.39 2.37 -5.97
CA ILE A 914 -8.61 1.72 -4.90
C ILE A 914 -8.98 0.23 -4.81
N TYR A 915 -10.27 -0.08 -4.98
CA TYR A 915 -10.80 -1.43 -4.87
C TYR A 915 -12.00 -1.60 -5.79
N GLN A 916 -12.01 -2.72 -6.51
CA GLN A 916 -13.13 -3.18 -7.32
C GLN A 916 -13.24 -4.69 -7.18
N ASP A 917 -14.44 -5.14 -6.83
CA ASP A 917 -14.81 -6.55 -6.90
C ASP A 917 -16.17 -6.65 -7.59
N MET A 918 -16.22 -7.39 -8.70
CA MET A 918 -17.43 -7.63 -9.49
C MET A 918 -17.91 -9.05 -9.23
N ASN A 919 -19.05 -9.16 -8.57
CA ASN A 919 -19.69 -10.44 -8.26
C ASN A 919 -20.95 -10.64 -9.11
N ILE A 920 -20.90 -11.58 -10.04
CA ILE A 920 -22.08 -12.00 -10.82
C ILE A 920 -22.92 -12.95 -9.95
N VAL A 921 -23.94 -12.40 -9.30
CA VAL A 921 -24.82 -13.16 -8.40
C VAL A 921 -25.68 -14.16 -9.17
N SER A 922 -26.22 -13.73 -10.32
CA SER A 922 -26.94 -14.62 -11.25
C SER A 922 -26.91 -14.07 -12.66
N MET A 923 -26.92 -14.94 -13.66
CA MET A 923 -27.01 -14.57 -15.08
C MET A 923 -27.68 -15.70 -15.85
N ALA A 924 -28.76 -15.40 -16.56
CA ALA A 924 -29.41 -16.39 -17.43
C ALA A 924 -28.48 -16.72 -18.62
N PRO A 925 -28.34 -18.00 -19.04
CA PRO A 925 -27.48 -18.37 -20.16
C PRO A 925 -27.80 -17.61 -21.46
N THR A 926 -29.08 -17.48 -21.76
CA THR A 926 -29.63 -16.69 -22.87
C THR A 926 -29.28 -15.20 -22.78
N PHE A 927 -29.25 -14.62 -21.58
CA PHE A 927 -28.78 -13.25 -21.38
C PHE A 927 -27.28 -13.15 -21.66
N ALA A 928 -26.46 -14.07 -21.14
CA ALA A 928 -25.01 -14.11 -21.33
C ALA A 928 -24.59 -14.31 -22.80
N GLU A 929 -25.43 -14.97 -23.61
CA GLU A 929 -25.20 -15.13 -25.05
C GLU A 929 -25.31 -13.81 -25.82
N ASN A 930 -26.13 -12.87 -25.32
CA ASN A 930 -26.51 -11.64 -26.03
C ASN A 930 -25.86 -10.38 -25.44
N PHE A 931 -25.57 -10.38 -24.15
CA PHE A 931 -25.04 -9.25 -23.42
C PHE A 931 -23.80 -9.61 -22.62
N TYR A 932 -22.85 -8.68 -22.56
CA TYR A 932 -21.66 -8.75 -21.72
C TYR A 932 -21.57 -7.48 -20.89
N VAL A 933 -21.38 -7.61 -19.57
CA VAL A 933 -21.17 -6.48 -18.67
C VAL A 933 -19.68 -6.38 -18.43
N GLY A 934 -19.08 -5.28 -18.86
CA GLY A 934 -17.65 -5.04 -18.70
C GLY A 934 -17.29 -4.65 -17.27
N GLU A 935 -15.99 -4.68 -17.03
CA GLU A 935 -15.42 -4.12 -15.82
C GLU A 935 -15.63 -2.62 -15.76
N LEU A 936 -15.64 -2.09 -14.54
CA LEU A 936 -15.72 -0.66 -14.31
C LEU A 936 -14.46 0.05 -14.82
N VAL A 937 -14.66 1.14 -15.55
CA VAL A 937 -13.59 1.96 -16.13
C VAL A 937 -13.65 3.34 -15.48
N SER A 938 -12.52 3.81 -14.92
CA SER A 938 -12.40 5.21 -14.53
C SER A 938 -12.18 6.06 -15.77
N VAL A 939 -12.94 7.15 -15.90
CA VAL A 939 -12.79 8.06 -17.03
C VAL A 939 -11.73 9.10 -16.64
N ALA A 940 -10.53 8.94 -17.20
CA ALA A 940 -9.37 9.78 -16.90
C ALA A 940 -9.71 11.28 -16.98
N GLY A 941 -9.35 12.05 -15.96
CA GLY A 941 -9.62 13.49 -15.87
C GLY A 941 -11.08 13.86 -15.55
N SER A 942 -11.98 12.89 -15.39
CA SER A 942 -13.36 13.14 -14.97
C SER A 942 -13.63 12.48 -13.61
N LYS A 943 -14.51 13.10 -12.81
CA LYS A 943 -15.01 12.50 -11.57
C LYS A 943 -16.21 11.58 -11.84
N ALA A 944 -16.04 10.64 -12.75
CA ALA A 944 -17.05 9.66 -13.12
C ALA A 944 -16.41 8.31 -13.43
N PHE A 945 -17.16 7.25 -13.17
CA PHE A 945 -16.82 5.91 -13.63
C PHE A 945 -17.94 5.34 -14.49
N VAL A 946 -17.55 4.40 -15.32
CA VAL A 946 -18.42 3.83 -16.35
C VAL A 946 -18.47 2.32 -16.18
N ILE A 947 -19.68 1.76 -16.19
CA ILE A 947 -19.90 0.32 -16.34
C ILE A 947 -20.45 0.08 -17.74
N PRO A 948 -19.61 -0.37 -18.69
CA PRO A 948 -20.06 -0.59 -20.06
C PRO A 948 -20.84 -1.90 -20.16
N ILE A 949 -21.98 -1.86 -20.84
CA ILE A 949 -22.83 -3.02 -21.13
C ILE A 949 -22.89 -3.20 -22.64
N TYR A 950 -22.32 -4.30 -23.11
CA TYR A 950 -22.14 -4.61 -24.51
C TYR A 950 -23.23 -5.56 -25.01
N LYS A 951 -23.80 -5.26 -26.17
CA LYS A 951 -24.68 -6.12 -26.95
C LYS A 951 -23.90 -6.81 -28.06
N ARG A 952 -24.14 -8.10 -28.30
CA ARG A 952 -23.39 -8.88 -29.30
C ARG A 952 -23.99 -8.89 -30.70
N LYS A 953 -25.27 -9.27 -30.88
CA LYS A 953 -25.76 -9.65 -32.23
C LYS A 953 -27.25 -9.51 -32.53
N ILE A 954 -28.10 -9.16 -31.57
CA ILE A 954 -29.55 -9.06 -31.78
C ILE A 954 -30.06 -7.80 -31.06
N ASN A 955 -30.95 -7.02 -31.68
CA ASN A 955 -31.65 -5.87 -31.06
C ASN A 955 -32.65 -6.35 -30.00
N ASN A 956 -32.13 -6.94 -28.94
CA ASN A 956 -32.89 -7.16 -27.73
C ASN A 956 -32.78 -5.88 -26.89
N PRO A 957 -33.90 -5.23 -26.55
CA PRO A 957 -33.87 -4.09 -25.64
C PRO A 957 -33.42 -4.54 -24.25
N LEU A 958 -32.78 -3.64 -23.53
CA LEU A 958 -32.22 -3.86 -22.21
C LEU A 958 -32.83 -2.89 -21.21
N THR A 959 -33.39 -3.41 -20.13
CA THR A 959 -33.72 -2.60 -18.95
C THR A 959 -32.61 -2.69 -17.92
N VAL A 960 -32.22 -1.53 -17.36
CA VAL A 960 -31.20 -1.39 -16.34
C VAL A 960 -31.82 -0.81 -15.08
N GLU A 961 -31.72 -1.52 -13.96
CA GLU A 961 -31.99 -1.02 -12.62
C GLU A 961 -30.70 -1.05 -11.82
N ALA A 962 -30.25 0.12 -11.35
CA ALA A 962 -29.06 0.25 -10.50
C ALA A 962 -29.47 0.66 -9.09
N SER A 963 -29.08 -0.14 -8.10
CA SER A 963 -29.24 0.17 -6.68
C SER A 963 -27.89 0.47 -6.05
N PHE A 964 -27.81 1.58 -5.31
CA PHE A 964 -26.58 2.07 -4.71
C PHE A 964 -26.67 1.93 -3.19
N ARG A 965 -25.61 1.42 -2.55
CA ARG A 965 -25.45 1.47 -1.09
C ARG A 965 -24.10 2.08 -0.75
N ILE A 966 -24.10 3.26 -0.13
CA ILE A 966 -22.88 4.04 0.07
C ILE A 966 -22.43 3.91 1.54
N SER A 967 -21.17 3.54 1.76
CA SER A 967 -20.50 3.57 3.05
C SER A 967 -19.64 4.84 3.17
N GLY A 968 -20.27 6.00 3.39
CA GLY A 968 -19.55 7.28 3.59
C GLY A 968 -20.24 8.51 3.00
N ARG A 969 -19.53 9.66 2.95
CA ARG A 969 -20.02 10.95 2.40
C ARG A 969 -19.85 11.05 0.86
N GLY A 970 -20.19 10.00 0.12
CA GLY A 970 -19.72 9.84 -1.28
C GLY A 970 -20.54 10.49 -2.39
N LEU A 971 -21.87 10.44 -2.35
CA LEU A 971 -22.74 11.08 -3.36
C LEU A 971 -23.65 12.11 -2.70
N ASN A 972 -23.55 13.36 -3.13
CA ASN A 972 -24.55 14.36 -2.76
C ASN A 972 -25.82 14.16 -3.64
N THR A 973 -26.92 14.81 -3.27
CA THR A 973 -28.18 14.74 -4.03
C THR A 973 -28.06 15.27 -5.47
N GLU A 974 -27.06 16.10 -5.76
CA GLU A 974 -26.80 16.59 -7.11
C GLU A 974 -26.17 15.48 -7.98
N ASP A 975 -25.23 14.71 -7.42
CA ASP A 975 -24.54 13.61 -8.09
C ASP A 975 -25.52 12.49 -8.48
N THR A 976 -26.48 12.15 -7.61
CA THR A 976 -27.45 11.08 -7.89
C THR A 976 -28.37 11.39 -9.08
N THR A 977 -28.67 12.68 -9.32
CA THR A 977 -29.46 13.09 -10.50
C THR A 977 -28.67 13.00 -11.80
N LYS A 978 -27.34 13.10 -11.74
CA LYS A 978 -26.42 13.04 -12.89
C LYS A 978 -26.01 11.61 -13.27
N ILE A 979 -26.42 10.59 -12.51
CA ILE A 979 -26.24 9.19 -12.93
C ILE A 979 -27.09 8.97 -14.17
N ILE A 980 -26.46 8.65 -15.30
CA ILE A 980 -27.15 8.49 -16.58
C ILE A 980 -26.74 7.18 -17.23
N LEU A 981 -27.65 6.65 -18.05
CA LEU A 981 -27.32 5.63 -19.02
C LEU A 981 -26.99 6.38 -20.31
N GLY A 982 -25.73 6.29 -20.76
CA GLY A 982 -25.21 6.97 -21.94
C GLY A 982 -25.94 6.56 -23.22
N GLY A 983 -25.66 7.28 -24.32
CA GLY A 983 -26.19 6.90 -25.63
C GLY A 983 -25.66 5.53 -26.07
N VAL A 984 -26.45 4.82 -26.89
CA VAL A 984 -25.99 3.61 -27.56
C VAL A 984 -24.97 4.01 -28.62
N TYR A 985 -23.79 3.39 -28.62
CA TYR A 985 -22.77 3.67 -29.63
C TYR A 985 -22.25 2.39 -30.33
N PRO A 986 -21.96 2.49 -31.65
CA PRO A 986 -21.22 1.47 -32.40
C PRO A 986 -19.87 1.12 -31.77
N LEU A 987 -19.55 -0.17 -31.65
CA LEU A 987 -18.17 -0.61 -31.46
C LEU A 987 -17.51 -0.84 -32.82
N SER A 988 -17.03 0.21 -33.48
CA SER A 988 -16.40 0.10 -34.81
C SER A 988 -15.00 -0.54 -34.80
N SER A 989 -14.42 -0.87 -33.63
CA SER A 989 -13.01 -1.33 -33.54
C SER A 989 -12.70 -2.42 -32.49
N ILE A 990 -13.65 -2.92 -31.70
CA ILE A 990 -13.33 -3.79 -30.52
C ILE A 990 -13.56 -5.31 -30.77
N ILE A 991 -14.03 -5.72 -31.96
CA ILE A 991 -14.26 -7.16 -32.27
C ILE A 991 -12.95 -7.98 -32.33
N SER A 992 -11.78 -7.33 -32.29
CA SER A 992 -10.47 -8.00 -32.23
C SER A 992 -9.93 -8.20 -30.82
N ASN A 993 -10.62 -7.81 -29.73
CA ASN A 993 -10.10 -8.08 -28.38
C ASN A 993 -10.06 -9.60 -28.11
N PRO A 994 -8.88 -10.25 -28.11
CA PRO A 994 -8.75 -11.70 -28.05
C PRO A 994 -9.28 -12.25 -26.72
N ILE A 995 -9.34 -11.44 -25.67
CA ILE A 995 -9.79 -11.84 -24.33
C ILE A 995 -11.30 -12.07 -24.34
N GLN A 996 -12.08 -11.24 -25.03
CA GLN A 996 -13.52 -11.44 -25.16
C GLN A 996 -13.82 -12.68 -26.02
N GLN A 997 -13.13 -12.89 -27.15
CA GLN A 997 -13.26 -14.15 -27.90
C GLN A 997 -12.81 -15.37 -27.08
N SER A 998 -11.73 -15.24 -26.31
CA SER A 998 -11.16 -16.30 -25.48
C SER A 998 -12.13 -16.74 -24.38
N ILE A 999 -12.76 -15.81 -23.65
CA ILE A 999 -13.72 -16.16 -22.57
C ILE A 999 -14.92 -16.92 -23.13
N PHE A 1000 -15.44 -16.53 -24.29
CA PHE A 1000 -16.57 -17.24 -24.91
C PHE A 1000 -16.17 -18.58 -25.53
N THR A 1001 -14.94 -18.72 -26.03
CA THR A 1001 -14.41 -19.99 -26.55
C THR A 1001 -14.02 -20.93 -25.40
N HIS A 1002 -13.51 -20.39 -24.29
CA HIS A 1002 -13.13 -21.15 -23.10
C HIS A 1002 -14.33 -21.70 -22.33
N VAL A 1003 -15.44 -20.97 -22.21
CA VAL A 1003 -16.65 -21.51 -21.55
C VAL A 1003 -17.24 -22.70 -22.35
N GLY A 1004 -17.17 -22.65 -23.68
CA GLY A 1004 -17.50 -23.79 -24.55
C GLY A 1004 -16.55 -24.97 -24.37
N ASN A 1005 -15.24 -24.72 -24.42
CA ASN A 1005 -14.22 -25.76 -24.27
C ASN A 1005 -14.11 -26.32 -22.83
N SER A 1006 -14.49 -25.53 -21.82
CA SER A 1006 -14.45 -25.93 -20.41
C SER A 1006 -15.49 -26.98 -20.07
N LYS A 1007 -16.66 -26.98 -20.74
CA LYS A 1007 -17.64 -28.06 -20.57
C LYS A 1007 -17.15 -29.37 -21.15
N ASP A 1008 -16.51 -29.32 -22.32
CA ASP A 1008 -15.88 -30.50 -22.92
C ASP A 1008 -14.76 -31.01 -22.00
N GLY A 1009 -13.86 -30.14 -21.54
CA GLY A 1009 -12.79 -30.48 -20.59
C GLY A 1009 -13.30 -31.03 -19.24
N LEU A 1010 -14.31 -30.41 -18.64
CA LEU A 1010 -14.94 -30.86 -17.39
C LEU A 1010 -15.62 -32.22 -17.57
N SER A 1011 -16.37 -32.41 -18.67
CA SER A 1011 -17.04 -33.67 -18.95
C SER A 1011 -16.04 -34.83 -19.11
N VAL A 1012 -14.91 -34.59 -19.79
CA VAL A 1012 -13.81 -35.55 -19.94
C VAL A 1012 -13.14 -35.83 -18.60
N ALA A 1013 -12.88 -34.82 -17.77
CA ALA A 1013 -12.29 -35.00 -16.46
C ALA A 1013 -13.20 -35.80 -15.51
N ILE A 1014 -14.50 -35.47 -15.45
CA ILE A 1014 -15.49 -36.16 -14.60
C ILE A 1014 -15.69 -37.61 -15.07
N THR A 1015 -15.81 -37.81 -16.39
CA THR A 1015 -15.91 -39.15 -17.00
C THR A 1015 -14.64 -39.97 -16.77
N GLY A 1016 -13.45 -39.34 -16.88
CA GLY A 1016 -12.16 -39.95 -16.57
C GLY A 1016 -11.98 -40.35 -15.10
N LYS A 1017 -12.76 -39.75 -14.19
CA LYS A 1017 -12.86 -40.14 -12.78
C LYS A 1017 -13.98 -41.16 -12.49
N GLY A 1018 -14.57 -41.75 -13.53
CA GLY A 1018 -15.50 -42.87 -13.42
C GLY A 1018 -16.98 -42.51 -13.31
N VAL A 1019 -17.34 -41.22 -13.49
CA VAL A 1019 -18.75 -40.77 -13.51
C VAL A 1019 -19.09 -40.25 -14.92
N PRO A 1020 -19.79 -41.04 -15.75
CA PRO A 1020 -20.12 -40.64 -17.12
C PRO A 1020 -20.88 -39.31 -17.14
N THR A 1021 -20.34 -38.32 -17.84
CA THR A 1021 -20.91 -36.97 -17.92
C THR A 1021 -20.92 -36.49 -19.36
N ASP A 1022 -22.10 -36.15 -19.88
CA ASP A 1022 -22.25 -35.60 -21.23
C ASP A 1022 -21.68 -34.19 -21.29
N LYS A 1023 -20.94 -33.86 -22.36
CA LYS A 1023 -20.39 -32.52 -22.59
C LYS A 1023 -21.44 -31.41 -22.68
N ASN A 1024 -22.66 -31.77 -23.05
CA ASN A 1024 -23.81 -30.86 -23.10
C ASN A 1024 -24.63 -30.84 -21.81
N ALA A 1025 -24.23 -31.60 -20.77
CA ALA A 1025 -24.95 -31.60 -19.51
C ALA A 1025 -24.99 -30.18 -18.90
N PRO A 1026 -26.12 -29.76 -18.30
CA PRO A 1026 -26.15 -28.50 -17.58
C PRO A 1026 -25.18 -28.56 -16.39
N PHE A 1027 -24.60 -27.41 -16.02
CA PHE A 1027 -23.58 -27.35 -14.95
C PHE A 1027 -24.07 -27.93 -13.62
N SER A 1028 -25.36 -27.80 -13.30
CA SER A 1028 -25.97 -28.44 -12.12
C SER A 1028 -25.84 -29.97 -12.14
N THR A 1029 -26.00 -30.60 -13.30
CA THR A 1029 -25.78 -32.04 -13.50
C THR A 1029 -24.29 -32.38 -13.43
N MET A 1030 -23.41 -31.56 -14.00
CA MET A 1030 -21.96 -31.77 -13.90
C MET A 1030 -21.48 -31.66 -12.44
N ILE A 1031 -22.02 -30.74 -11.64
CA ILE A 1031 -21.74 -30.60 -10.20
C ILE A 1031 -22.23 -31.84 -9.43
N ALA A 1032 -23.45 -32.31 -9.71
CA ALA A 1032 -23.95 -33.54 -9.11
C ALA A 1032 -23.04 -34.75 -9.45
N ASN A 1033 -22.53 -34.81 -10.67
CA ASN A 1033 -21.61 -35.84 -11.12
C ASN A 1033 -20.22 -35.71 -10.50
N ILE A 1034 -19.71 -34.49 -10.29
CA ILE A 1034 -18.47 -34.23 -9.54
C ILE A 1034 -18.61 -34.77 -8.11
N ASN A 1035 -19.75 -34.49 -7.45
CA ASN A 1035 -20.01 -34.98 -6.10
C ASN A 1035 -20.21 -36.51 -6.03
N ALA A 1036 -20.53 -37.14 -7.16
CA ALA A 1036 -20.63 -38.60 -7.28
C ALA A 1036 -19.28 -39.28 -7.53
N ILE A 1037 -18.21 -38.52 -7.77
CA ILE A 1037 -16.86 -39.08 -7.87
C ILE A 1037 -16.48 -39.66 -6.51
N LYS A 1038 -16.23 -40.97 -6.45
CA LYS A 1038 -15.74 -41.64 -5.23
C LYS A 1038 -14.33 -41.15 -4.93
N THR A 1039 -14.21 -40.11 -4.11
CA THR A 1039 -12.93 -39.67 -3.54
C THR A 1039 -12.52 -40.69 -2.48
N GLY A 1040 -11.63 -41.61 -2.83
CA GLY A 1040 -11.26 -42.79 -2.03
C GLY A 1040 -10.56 -42.53 -0.70
N ILE A 1041 -10.71 -41.37 -0.05
CA ILE A 1041 -10.14 -41.08 1.27
C ILE A 1041 -11.31 -41.01 2.26
N PRO A 1042 -11.45 -41.97 3.20
CA PRO A 1042 -12.48 -41.91 4.24
C PRO A 1042 -12.34 -40.62 5.05
N TYR A 1043 -13.43 -39.86 5.19
CA TYR A 1043 -13.46 -38.59 5.92
C TYR A 1043 -14.53 -38.62 7.01
N TYR A 1044 -14.23 -38.03 8.16
CA TYR A 1044 -15.17 -37.83 9.26
C TYR A 1044 -15.12 -36.37 9.72
N SER A 1045 -16.27 -35.75 9.99
CA SER A 1045 -16.34 -34.49 10.73
C SER A 1045 -17.56 -34.46 11.64
N GLY A 1046 -17.41 -33.88 12.83
CA GLY A 1046 -18.51 -33.74 13.79
C GLY A 1046 -18.08 -32.98 15.04
N THR A 1047 -19.02 -32.80 15.97
CA THR A 1047 -18.75 -32.19 17.28
C THR A 1047 -18.80 -33.22 18.39
N VAL A 1048 -17.92 -33.09 19.40
CA VAL A 1048 -17.84 -33.97 20.57
C VAL A 1048 -17.64 -33.12 21.82
N ASN A 1049 -18.25 -33.53 22.94
CA ASN A 1049 -18.03 -32.87 24.23
C ASN A 1049 -16.88 -33.57 24.97
N SER A 1050 -16.03 -32.78 25.60
CA SER A 1050 -14.97 -33.33 26.46
C SER A 1050 -15.51 -33.93 27.76
N SER A 1051 -14.83 -34.96 28.25
CA SER A 1051 -15.16 -35.61 29.52
C SER A 1051 -14.99 -34.68 30.71
N THR A 1052 -15.79 -34.90 31.75
CA THR A 1052 -15.58 -34.28 33.09
C THR A 1052 -14.33 -34.83 33.77
N ASN A 1053 -14.02 -36.10 33.53
CA ASN A 1053 -12.94 -36.81 34.19
C ASN A 1053 -11.69 -36.74 33.32
N ALA A 1054 -10.59 -36.24 33.88
CA ALA A 1054 -9.28 -36.31 33.25
C ALA A 1054 -8.73 -37.74 33.33
N ILE A 1055 -8.02 -38.18 32.29
CA ILE A 1055 -7.30 -39.46 32.30
C ILE A 1055 -5.79 -39.22 32.18
N GLN A 1056 -5.01 -40.20 32.63
CA GLN A 1056 -3.55 -40.12 32.63
C GLN A 1056 -3.00 -40.36 31.22
N TYR A 1057 -2.24 -39.40 30.69
CA TYR A 1057 -1.47 -39.53 29.45
C TYR A 1057 0.02 -39.63 29.78
N TYR A 1058 0.72 -40.57 29.17
CA TYR A 1058 2.18 -40.75 29.33
C TYR A 1058 2.92 -40.15 28.14
N TYR A 1059 4.05 -39.50 28.38
CA TYR A 1059 4.94 -39.14 27.27
C TYR A 1059 5.46 -40.39 26.53
N ALA A 1060 5.86 -40.21 25.28
CA ALA A 1060 6.32 -41.31 24.43
C ALA A 1060 7.53 -42.05 25.02
N ASP A 1061 8.39 -41.36 25.78
CA ASP A 1061 9.54 -41.91 26.50
C ASP A 1061 9.17 -42.60 27.83
N GLY A 1062 7.91 -42.51 28.27
CA GLY A 1062 7.39 -43.11 29.49
C GLY A 1062 7.79 -42.40 30.79
N THR A 1063 8.46 -41.25 30.74
CA THR A 1063 9.14 -40.69 31.93
C THR A 1063 8.29 -39.75 32.79
N LEU A 1064 7.22 -39.16 32.25
CA LEU A 1064 6.27 -38.33 32.99
C LEU A 1064 4.84 -38.50 32.45
N SER A 1065 3.86 -38.19 33.28
CA SER A 1065 2.44 -38.30 32.90
C SER A 1065 1.62 -37.12 33.39
N TYR A 1066 0.68 -36.67 32.58
CA TYR A 1066 -0.22 -35.54 32.86
C TYR A 1066 -1.68 -36.00 32.77
N GLN A 1067 -2.53 -35.41 33.59
CA GLN A 1067 -3.98 -35.64 33.54
C GLN A 1067 -4.64 -34.55 32.69
N PHE A 1068 -5.26 -34.95 31.58
CA PHE A 1068 -6.06 -34.06 30.74
C PHE A 1068 -7.50 -34.58 30.60
N PRO A 1069 -8.51 -33.70 30.55
CA PRO A 1069 -9.80 -34.03 29.97
C PRO A 1069 -9.63 -34.65 28.58
N ARG A 1070 -10.54 -35.51 28.15
CA ARG A 1070 -10.45 -36.16 26.83
C ARG A 1070 -11.69 -35.95 25.99
N VAL A 1071 -11.53 -36.04 24.68
CA VAL A 1071 -12.64 -36.31 23.76
C VAL A 1071 -12.48 -37.72 23.20
N SER A 1072 -13.53 -38.53 23.30
CA SER A 1072 -13.55 -39.90 22.76
C SER A 1072 -14.30 -39.89 21.43
N VAL A 1073 -13.61 -40.24 20.34
CA VAL A 1073 -14.20 -40.23 18.99
C VAL A 1073 -14.02 -41.59 18.34
N THR A 1074 -15.12 -42.14 17.81
CA THR A 1074 -15.14 -43.44 17.15
C THR A 1074 -15.28 -43.26 15.64
N PHE A 1075 -14.31 -43.80 14.89
CA PHE A 1075 -14.26 -43.75 13.43
C PHE A 1075 -14.54 -45.13 12.84
N GLY A 1076 -15.31 -45.18 11.75
CA GLY A 1076 -15.55 -46.41 10.96
C GLY A 1076 -14.38 -46.80 10.05
N PHE A 1077 -13.27 -46.09 10.13
CA PHE A 1077 -12.03 -46.30 9.37
C PHE A 1077 -10.85 -45.99 10.28
N LYS A 1078 -9.65 -46.42 9.88
CA LYS A 1078 -8.41 -46.08 10.58
C LYS A 1078 -7.98 -44.65 10.22
N PRO A 1079 -8.04 -43.68 11.14
CA PRO A 1079 -7.63 -42.31 10.83
C PRO A 1079 -6.10 -42.20 10.72
N GLN A 1080 -5.63 -41.46 9.72
CA GLN A 1080 -4.24 -41.00 9.58
C GLN A 1080 -4.03 -39.59 10.15
N ILE A 1081 -5.04 -38.74 10.08
CA ILE A 1081 -4.98 -37.37 10.62
C ILE A 1081 -6.25 -37.14 11.42
N VAL A 1082 -6.14 -36.60 12.64
CA VAL A 1082 -7.29 -36.19 13.44
C VAL A 1082 -7.08 -34.78 13.99
N GLU A 1083 -7.94 -33.85 13.61
CA GLU A 1083 -7.90 -32.46 14.08
C GLU A 1083 -9.00 -32.22 15.09
N VAL A 1084 -8.69 -31.56 16.21
CA VAL A 1084 -9.66 -31.25 17.28
C VAL A 1084 -9.53 -29.78 17.70
N TRP A 1085 -10.62 -29.01 17.67
CA TRP A 1085 -10.59 -27.61 18.11
C TRP A 1085 -11.88 -27.18 18.81
N GLN A 1086 -11.78 -26.25 19.75
CA GLN A 1086 -12.93 -25.77 20.54
C GLN A 1086 -13.80 -24.80 19.72
N THR A 1087 -15.13 -24.91 19.85
CA THR A 1087 -16.09 -24.14 19.04
C THR A 1087 -16.37 -22.71 19.52
N ASN A 1088 -16.09 -22.39 20.79
CA ASN A 1088 -16.48 -21.12 21.41
C ASN A 1088 -15.26 -20.21 21.69
N GLY A 1089 -14.85 -19.40 20.70
CA GLY A 1089 -14.18 -18.10 20.89
C GLY A 1089 -12.73 -18.06 21.40
N THR A 1090 -11.85 -17.41 20.61
CA THR A 1090 -10.44 -17.04 20.86
C THR A 1090 -9.42 -18.17 21.09
N ASN A 1091 -8.85 -18.64 19.98
CA ASN A 1091 -7.51 -19.24 19.81
C ASN A 1091 -7.05 -20.33 20.80
N ILE A 1092 -7.62 -21.53 20.70
CA ILE A 1092 -6.92 -22.75 21.13
C ILE A 1092 -7.01 -23.80 20.01
N TRP A 1093 -5.87 -24.02 19.33
CA TRP A 1093 -5.71 -25.04 18.30
C TRP A 1093 -5.05 -26.27 18.93
N THR A 1094 -5.62 -27.46 18.76
CA THR A 1094 -4.93 -28.72 19.04
C THR A 1094 -4.92 -29.56 17.77
N SER A 1095 -3.83 -29.47 17.00
CA SER A 1095 -3.62 -30.36 15.85
C SER A 1095 -2.98 -31.64 16.34
N THR A 1096 -3.61 -32.77 16.08
CA THR A 1096 -3.14 -34.09 16.52
C THR A 1096 -2.77 -34.94 15.31
N TYR A 1097 -1.47 -35.18 15.11
CA TYR A 1097 -0.98 -35.97 13.98
C TYR A 1097 -0.90 -37.43 14.38
N PHE A 1098 -1.63 -38.29 13.66
CA PHE A 1098 -1.64 -39.74 13.87
C PHE A 1098 -0.70 -40.42 12.86
N ALA A 1099 0.61 -40.37 13.12
CA ALA A 1099 1.56 -41.19 12.36
C ALA A 1099 1.75 -42.53 13.09
N GLU A 1100 1.50 -43.65 12.41
CA GLU A 1100 1.62 -45.03 12.94
C GLU A 1100 2.96 -45.33 13.61
N GLN A 1101 4.01 -44.55 13.35
CA GLN A 1101 5.33 -44.71 13.93
C GLN A 1101 6.00 -43.36 14.11
N LEU A 1102 5.70 -42.64 15.19
CA LEU A 1102 6.65 -41.62 15.65
C LEU A 1102 7.72 -42.33 16.49
N ASN A 1103 8.91 -42.52 15.92
CA ASN A 1103 10.07 -43.18 16.54
C ASN A 1103 9.86 -44.68 16.92
N GLY A 1104 9.04 -45.42 16.17
CA GLY A 1104 8.94 -46.88 16.31
C GLY A 1104 8.15 -47.40 17.52
N ILE A 1105 7.41 -46.53 18.22
CA ILE A 1105 6.56 -46.93 19.36
C ILE A 1105 5.09 -46.99 18.90
N PRO A 1106 4.46 -48.17 18.91
CA PRO A 1106 3.03 -48.31 18.60
C PRO A 1106 2.16 -47.44 19.51
N ASP A 1107 0.98 -47.03 19.02
CA ASP A 1107 -0.04 -46.33 19.81
C ASP A 1107 0.39 -44.97 20.40
N THR A 1108 1.31 -44.28 19.72
CA THR A 1108 1.73 -42.93 20.06
C THR A 1108 1.09 -41.90 19.15
N THR A 1109 0.82 -40.71 19.68
CA THR A 1109 0.24 -39.59 18.94
C THR A 1109 0.98 -38.31 19.31
N LYS A 1110 1.37 -37.53 18.30
CA LYS A 1110 2.03 -36.25 18.53
C LYS A 1110 0.98 -35.18 18.76
N ILE A 1111 1.08 -34.49 19.90
CA ILE A 1111 0.13 -33.45 20.28
C ILE A 1111 0.88 -32.13 20.37
N ALA A 1112 0.50 -31.20 19.50
CA ALA A 1112 0.92 -29.81 19.57
C ALA A 1112 -0.20 -29.00 20.25
N PHE A 1113 0.07 -28.52 21.47
CA PHE A 1113 -0.79 -27.52 22.11
C PHE A 1113 -0.29 -26.14 21.73
N TRP A 1114 -1.09 -25.37 20.99
CA TRP A 1114 -0.78 -23.96 20.74
C TRP A 1114 -1.62 -23.10 21.70
N ASN A 1115 -1.00 -22.59 22.76
CA ASN A 1115 -1.60 -21.57 23.61
C ASN A 1115 -0.56 -20.47 23.87
N LYS A 1116 -0.98 -19.21 23.69
CA LYS A 1116 -0.10 -18.05 23.55
C LYS A 1116 0.69 -17.69 24.83
N ASN A 1117 0.40 -18.26 26.01
CA ASN A 1117 0.93 -17.68 27.26
C ASN A 1117 1.36 -18.61 28.43
N THR A 1118 1.42 -19.95 28.35
CA THR A 1118 1.75 -20.72 29.58
C THR A 1118 2.43 -22.08 29.46
N VAL A 1119 2.74 -22.59 28.26
CA VAL A 1119 3.51 -23.84 28.15
C VAL A 1119 4.69 -23.62 27.20
N PRO A 1120 5.94 -23.91 27.61
CA PRO A 1120 7.09 -23.86 26.72
C PRO A 1120 6.79 -24.67 25.46
N VAL A 1121 7.28 -24.19 24.32
CA VAL A 1121 7.03 -24.66 22.94
C VAL A 1121 7.46 -26.11 22.65
N SER A 1122 7.66 -26.97 23.65
CA SER A 1122 7.94 -28.39 23.44
C SER A 1122 6.66 -29.11 23.00
N THR A 1123 6.59 -29.48 21.72
CA THR A 1123 5.67 -30.53 21.24
C THR A 1123 5.81 -31.77 22.11
N PHE A 1124 4.72 -32.22 22.72
CA PHE A 1124 4.71 -33.45 23.50
C PHE A 1124 4.26 -34.62 22.62
N ASN A 1125 5.06 -35.67 22.56
CA ASN A 1125 4.59 -36.96 22.05
C ASN A 1125 3.95 -37.69 23.23
N VAL A 1126 2.65 -37.98 23.17
CA VAL A 1126 1.95 -38.72 24.23
C VAL A 1126 1.36 -40.02 23.68
N LYS A 1127 1.31 -41.05 24.53
CA LYS A 1127 0.58 -42.29 24.24
C LYS A 1127 -0.90 -42.05 24.46
N THR A 1128 -1.68 -42.13 23.38
CA THR A 1128 -3.14 -41.99 23.45
C THR A 1128 -3.76 -43.39 23.56
N PRO A 1129 -4.71 -43.62 24.47
CA PRO A 1129 -5.47 -44.87 24.46
C PRO A 1129 -6.22 -45.02 23.13
N ILE A 1130 -5.97 -46.15 22.45
CA ILE A 1130 -6.69 -46.53 21.23
C ILE A 1130 -7.36 -47.86 21.52
N SER A 1131 -8.67 -47.92 21.34
CA SER A 1131 -9.38 -49.20 21.35
C SER A 1131 -9.85 -49.51 19.94
N ASN A 1132 -9.34 -50.61 19.38
CA ASN A 1132 -9.70 -51.10 18.06
C ASN A 1132 -10.66 -52.30 18.20
N SER A 1133 -11.81 -52.21 17.53
CA SER A 1133 -12.69 -53.35 17.25
C SER A 1133 -12.71 -53.56 15.74
N SER A 1134 -13.03 -54.75 15.24
CA SER A 1134 -12.78 -55.19 13.85
C SER A 1134 -13.17 -54.21 12.72
N ASN A 1135 -14.09 -53.24 12.95
CA ASN A 1135 -14.45 -52.19 11.98
C ASN A 1135 -14.57 -50.78 12.60
N SER A 1136 -13.99 -50.53 13.78
CA SER A 1136 -14.18 -49.27 14.50
C SER A 1136 -12.99 -48.92 15.39
N TRP A 1137 -12.46 -47.72 15.18
CA TRP A 1137 -11.30 -47.16 15.89
C TRP A 1137 -11.78 -46.06 16.83
N THR A 1138 -11.61 -46.25 18.13
CA THR A 1138 -11.91 -45.18 19.12
C THR A 1138 -10.61 -44.59 19.64
N LEU A 1139 -10.50 -43.27 19.56
CA LEU A 1139 -9.36 -42.48 20.05
C LEU A 1139 -9.80 -41.60 21.22
N ASP A 1140 -9.00 -41.60 22.29
CA ASP A 1140 -9.17 -40.71 23.45
C ASP A 1140 -8.19 -39.53 23.42
N ILE A 1141 -8.57 -38.43 22.77
CA ILE A 1141 -7.67 -37.30 22.50
C ILE A 1141 -7.68 -36.32 23.69
N PRO A 1142 -6.53 -35.95 24.28
CA PRO A 1142 -6.49 -34.99 25.37
C PRO A 1142 -6.83 -33.59 24.88
N VAL A 1143 -7.60 -32.86 25.69
CA VAL A 1143 -8.00 -31.47 25.44
C VAL A 1143 -7.85 -30.64 26.71
N GLN A 1144 -7.70 -29.31 26.59
CA GLN A 1144 -7.43 -28.45 27.75
C GLN A 1144 -8.64 -28.24 28.67
N ASN A 1145 -9.85 -28.17 28.10
CA ASN A 1145 -11.05 -27.79 28.84
C ASN A 1145 -12.01 -29.00 28.98
N SER A 1146 -12.47 -29.28 30.19
CA SER A 1146 -13.59 -30.21 30.43
C SER A 1146 -14.93 -29.54 30.11
N ASN A 1147 -15.99 -30.32 29.87
CA ASN A 1147 -17.33 -29.84 29.56
C ASN A 1147 -17.42 -28.82 28.41
N SER A 1148 -16.48 -28.90 27.46
CA SER A 1148 -16.43 -28.00 26.31
C SER A 1148 -16.73 -28.76 25.02
N THR A 1149 -17.37 -28.09 24.06
CA THR A 1149 -17.67 -28.67 22.75
C THR A 1149 -16.53 -28.43 21.77
N PHE A 1150 -16.00 -29.52 21.23
CA PHE A 1150 -14.93 -29.53 20.23
C PHE A 1150 -15.48 -29.99 18.89
N MET A 1151 -15.01 -29.35 17.81
CA MET A 1151 -15.10 -29.86 16.46
C MET A 1151 -13.97 -30.85 16.21
N VAL A 1152 -14.28 -31.92 15.48
CA VAL A 1152 -13.34 -32.97 15.10
C VAL A 1152 -13.39 -33.17 13.59
N ARG A 1153 -12.23 -33.34 12.97
CA ARG A 1153 -12.07 -33.85 11.60
C ARG A 1153 -11.11 -35.03 11.61
N ALA A 1154 -11.38 -36.05 10.80
CA ALA A 1154 -10.43 -37.13 10.59
C ALA A 1154 -10.37 -37.56 9.12
N PHE A 1155 -9.17 -37.93 8.68
CA PHE A 1155 -8.86 -38.37 7.32
C PHE A 1155 -8.21 -39.76 7.39
N GLY A 1156 -8.72 -40.74 6.63
CA GLY A 1156 -8.14 -42.07 6.50
C GLY A 1156 -7.10 -42.17 5.38
N SER A 1157 -6.40 -43.30 5.25
CA SER A 1157 -5.63 -43.62 4.05
C SER A 1157 -6.56 -44.11 2.95
N SER A 1158 -6.24 -43.80 1.69
CA SER A 1158 -6.86 -44.45 0.52
C SER A 1158 -6.56 -45.92 0.43
#